data_AF-A0A3B9SHV6-F1
#
_entry.id   AF-A0A3B9SHV6-F1
#
_cell.length_a   1.000
_cell.length_b   1.000
_cell.length_c   1.000
_cell.angle_alpha   90.00
_cell.angle_beta   90.00
_cell.angle_gamma   90.00
#
_symmetry.space_group_name_H-M   'P 1'
#
loop_
_entity.id
_entity.type
_entity.pdbx_description
1 polymer ?
#
loop_
_entity_poly.entity_id
_entity_poly.type
_entity_poly.pdbx_seq_one_letter_code
_entity_poly.pdbx_strand_id
1 'polypeptide(L)'
;MSLIKRVRAGLLASIMAVTAVPAVGISAAAGTKITVGKGEGFDFATVSEAVASVGNAPASIIINEGIYNEDVVIDKPHVRLVGNGNSENIVITYDKANGHADKSKNFGTGKTATVLVTENANGFSATGLTFQNSYSLGENAPYAQAVAFESKADKVVLENCRFIGRQDTLYLTGASKGQRTPGANTVRTYVKNCYIEGTYDFIFGDGTAFFDSCDINMCYYAKGGHYTAANTTLSNIGYVFSGCNFKTDPLITASVKEQFDLGRPWQADEDYPCSGSQTVLVNCTLSKNIADKGFSLWNEKTEQNKIRYYEYNSKYENGDLVDVSKRANYVKQLTAEQAALYNPLNILGGTDGWNPANAEGERGVCDITLDKSKVSVPVGEKTVLKGCLLPKQHTTGITFTSSNDEIAKVDQNGTVKGIKMGTVLISATTDNGMSTFAVVNVTAERTAIPVIKEAKMNASSNLLVGKTVTLTYSYKLKEDNVNDAAKIRWYAVKGDEYYILQEGVGEAFKSYELKSEDAGFTIYADIYPAATTTYGQYGTPYTCSTQTEVKANGDEKCLLREKAFSEDNWNRVGDLVRVTEDNNSFLTADSTKQNAVLSYKYGTDFNNNTIFGRFRFEPSLKGFNDGGSFSEYLNFNDKGYYRLEITKGGNTKSAVVNLYKRENKQQEVLLISDSTSLKNNFTQSSGENNPYFYITFSKDGERITAQIRLEGETKNLASLSYKDAAPLGEGTVAFCWEGCKPVLLTDSICITSNNISDEGKQRIFLMGDSTVKHYGNDNTIGGWGEYLVNFFDDDIKIINKAEGGRSSRSYINQGRLDEVVSMLRPGDYVFIQFGTNDQRTDENAFAEHSVILGTPDENGKYPETPARKVATPQNIIDVYKNTEYPYKDTYYPYESGNFKWYLKQYIPAVKQKGAIPVIFTPACRIFFDSEGKIENHFGENNGYVLSALQLAEEENVLCVDLYDLTKSLYESYGIMTTQGLHNIKEDGSVDITHYNKFGANLVASKIAATIKDMNIKGISEHVTESIKLVTKTDSLKTADLIIVGGRGAAATVGDFAVDSAGFGDYLANFLSDKITVKNLAVAGETALSFKDTEQYRQYISNLDEGDYVFIAFGADDAKDSALGNENTNGSYAYNLYNYYVKPALDANA
;
A
#
# COMPACT_ATOMS: atom_id res chain seq x y z
N MET A 1 18.09 -25.83 52.75
CA MET A 1 19.04 -24.75 53.09
C MET A 1 20.21 -24.80 52.11
N SER A 2 20.65 -23.65 51.59
CA SER A 2 22.04 -23.10 51.72
C SER A 2 23.23 -24.11 51.75
N LEU A 3 24.37 -23.95 51.04
CA LEU A 3 24.96 -22.75 50.40
C LEU A 3 26.16 -23.11 49.42
N ILE A 4 26.22 -22.47 48.23
CA ILE A 4 27.38 -21.70 47.66
C ILE A 4 28.74 -22.33 47.16
N LYS A 5 28.95 -22.21 45.82
CA LYS A 5 30.08 -21.60 45.02
C LYS A 5 31.46 -22.27 44.68
N ARG A 6 31.80 -22.09 43.38
CA ARG A 6 33.08 -21.71 42.70
C ARG A 6 34.11 -22.82 42.29
N VAL A 7 34.95 -22.68 41.23
CA VAL A 7 34.88 -22.13 39.82
C VAL A 7 36.30 -22.06 39.17
N ARG A 8 36.43 -22.27 37.82
CA ARG A 8 37.66 -22.13 36.95
C ARG A 8 38.82 -23.12 37.21
N ALA A 9 39.80 -23.39 36.32
CA ALA A 9 40.02 -23.37 34.84
C ALA A 9 41.47 -23.92 34.56
N GLY A 10 41.96 -24.27 33.36
CA GLY A 10 41.38 -24.44 32.01
C GLY A 10 42.45 -24.43 30.87
N LEU A 11 42.12 -24.99 29.69
CA LEU A 11 42.78 -24.86 28.35
C LEU A 11 44.18 -25.48 28.04
N LEU A 12 44.26 -26.32 26.99
CA LEU A 12 45.22 -26.24 25.86
C LEU A 12 44.97 -27.35 24.80
N ALA A 13 45.43 -27.16 23.55
CA ALA A 13 45.18 -28.08 22.42
C ALA A 13 46.29 -28.05 21.35
N SER A 14 46.53 -29.15 20.59
CA SER A 14 47.11 -29.13 19.22
C SER A 14 47.07 -30.47 18.44
N ILE A 15 46.49 -30.41 17.23
CA ILE A 15 46.98 -30.98 15.94
C ILE A 15 47.00 -32.51 15.67
N MET A 16 46.13 -32.89 14.72
CA MET A 16 46.19 -33.89 13.61
C MET A 16 47.36 -34.91 13.50
N ALA A 17 47.05 -36.16 13.10
CA ALA A 17 47.01 -36.60 11.69
C ALA A 17 47.00 -38.14 11.49
N VAL A 18 46.01 -38.71 10.78
CA VAL A 18 46.05 -40.11 10.27
C VAL A 18 45.43 -40.21 8.86
N THR A 19 46.11 -40.98 8.01
CA THR A 19 45.91 -41.32 6.58
C THR A 19 44.54 -41.91 6.15
N ALA A 20 44.17 -41.74 4.87
CA ALA A 20 44.04 -42.80 3.84
C ALA A 20 43.02 -42.49 2.70
N VAL A 21 43.29 -42.99 1.48
CA VAL A 21 42.50 -42.84 0.24
C VAL A 21 42.85 -44.02 -0.70
N PRO A 22 41.97 -44.56 -1.59
CA PRO A 22 40.50 -44.66 -1.57
C PRO A 22 40.02 -46.14 -1.64
N ALA A 23 38.70 -46.38 -1.50
CA ALA A 23 38.05 -47.62 -1.97
C ALA A 23 36.60 -47.37 -2.40
N VAL A 24 36.06 -48.21 -3.29
CA VAL A 24 34.71 -48.09 -3.86
C VAL A 24 33.64 -48.26 -2.79
N GLY A 25 32.69 -47.32 -2.72
CA GLY A 25 31.55 -47.38 -1.80
C GLY A 25 30.22 -47.15 -2.52
N ILE A 26 29.61 -48.22 -3.05
CA ILE A 26 28.16 -48.23 -3.23
C ILE A 26 27.55 -48.36 -1.82
N SER A 27 27.13 -47.23 -1.25
CA SER A 27 26.34 -47.21 -0.02
C SER A 27 24.96 -46.65 -0.34
N ALA A 28 24.06 -47.54 -0.78
CA ALA A 28 22.64 -47.24 -0.72
C ALA A 28 22.26 -47.15 0.77
N ALA A 29 22.20 -45.92 1.30
CA ALA A 29 21.70 -45.69 2.64
C ALA A 29 20.27 -46.26 2.72
N ALA A 30 20.07 -47.25 3.58
CA ALA A 30 18.79 -47.92 3.72
C ALA A 30 17.78 -46.97 4.37
N GLY A 31 17.05 -46.20 3.55
CA GLY A 31 15.97 -45.34 4.01
C GLY A 31 14.95 -46.14 4.81
N THR A 32 14.45 -45.56 5.89
CA THR A 32 13.50 -46.21 6.79
C THR A 32 12.30 -46.72 6.00
N LYS A 33 12.13 -48.04 5.99
CA LYS A 33 10.92 -48.69 5.46
C LYS A 33 9.91 -48.74 6.59
N ILE A 34 8.79 -48.06 6.38
CA ILE A 34 7.66 -48.01 7.30
C ILE A 34 6.49 -48.72 6.61
N THR A 35 5.78 -49.58 7.32
CA THR A 35 4.64 -50.33 6.76
C THR A 35 3.31 -49.82 7.29
N VAL A 36 2.36 -49.60 6.39
CA VAL A 36 0.99 -49.16 6.69
C VAL A 36 0.03 -50.25 6.23
N GLY A 37 -0.91 -50.65 7.07
CA GLY A 37 -1.83 -51.74 6.76
C GLY A 37 -2.92 -51.94 7.81
N LYS A 38 -3.97 -52.69 7.45
CA LYS A 38 -5.09 -52.99 8.35
C LYS A 38 -4.93 -54.37 8.99
N GLY A 39 -4.53 -54.40 10.25
CA GLY A 39 -4.37 -55.63 11.04
C GLY A 39 -3.14 -55.60 11.93
N GLU A 40 -2.84 -56.74 12.55
CA GLU A 40 -1.60 -56.93 13.30
C GLU A 40 -0.40 -57.12 12.35
N GLY A 41 0.77 -56.59 12.71
CA GLY A 41 2.03 -56.79 11.97
C GLY A 41 2.46 -55.66 11.03
N PHE A 42 1.78 -54.51 11.04
CA PHE A 42 2.22 -53.27 10.38
C PHE A 42 2.73 -52.26 11.41
N ASP A 43 3.56 -51.31 10.99
CA ASP A 43 4.11 -50.27 11.87
C ASP A 43 3.04 -49.21 12.23
N PHE A 44 2.14 -48.90 11.28
CA PHE A 44 1.03 -47.95 11.47
C PHE A 44 -0.28 -48.41 10.82
N ALA A 45 -1.41 -47.92 11.35
CA ALA A 45 -2.75 -48.21 10.83
C ALA A 45 -3.21 -47.19 9.77
N THR A 46 -2.65 -45.97 9.78
CA THR A 46 -2.96 -44.88 8.85
C THR A 46 -1.72 -44.39 8.09
N VAL A 47 -1.94 -43.70 6.98
CA VAL A 47 -0.87 -43.05 6.21
C VAL A 47 -0.37 -41.79 6.94
N SER A 48 -1.27 -41.05 7.59
CA SER A 48 -0.94 -39.81 8.31
C SER A 48 -0.01 -40.06 9.51
N GLU A 49 -0.21 -41.12 10.28
CA GLU A 49 0.71 -41.51 11.37
C GLU A 49 2.10 -41.85 10.83
N ALA A 50 2.17 -42.61 9.73
CA ALA A 50 3.42 -42.96 9.09
C ALA A 50 4.16 -41.72 8.54
N VAL A 51 3.46 -40.76 7.96
CA VAL A 51 4.02 -39.47 7.51
C VAL A 51 4.47 -38.61 8.70
N ALA A 52 3.71 -38.59 9.79
CA ALA A 52 4.12 -37.89 11.02
C ALA A 52 5.37 -38.50 11.68
N SER A 53 5.65 -39.78 11.42
CA SER A 53 6.82 -40.49 11.98
C SER A 53 8.15 -40.22 11.24
N VAL A 54 8.12 -39.64 10.03
CA VAL A 54 9.35 -39.41 9.24
C VAL A 54 9.96 -38.03 9.47
N GLY A 55 11.28 -38.00 9.61
CA GLY A 55 12.07 -36.76 9.59
C GLY A 55 12.43 -36.30 8.17
N ASN A 56 13.34 -35.34 8.07
CA ASN A 56 13.79 -34.77 6.79
C ASN A 56 14.73 -35.70 5.96
N ALA A 57 14.94 -36.94 6.39
CA ALA A 57 15.76 -37.92 5.68
C ALA A 57 14.88 -38.73 4.70
N PRO A 58 15.39 -39.15 3.52
CA PRO A 58 14.61 -39.93 2.55
C PRO A 58 14.03 -41.22 3.16
N ALA A 59 12.70 -41.32 3.17
CA ALA A 59 11.95 -42.41 3.80
C ALA A 59 10.98 -43.06 2.80
N SER A 60 10.60 -44.32 3.04
CA SER A 60 9.68 -45.06 2.16
C SER A 60 8.56 -45.71 2.98
N ILE A 61 7.35 -45.20 2.77
CA ILE A 61 6.12 -45.65 3.42
C ILE A 61 5.43 -46.64 2.47
N ILE A 62 5.40 -47.91 2.88
CA ILE A 62 4.88 -49.05 2.15
C ILE A 62 3.42 -49.27 2.57
N ILE A 63 2.48 -48.90 1.70
CA ILE A 63 1.04 -48.92 1.98
C ILE A 63 0.42 -50.18 1.38
N ASN A 64 -0.14 -51.03 2.21
CA ASN A 64 -0.77 -52.30 1.81
C ASN A 64 -2.23 -52.09 1.37
N GLU A 65 -2.85 -53.14 0.82
CA GLU A 65 -4.24 -53.07 0.34
C GLU A 65 -5.23 -52.66 1.45
N GLY A 66 -6.06 -51.66 1.15
CA GLY A 66 -6.97 -51.02 2.08
C GLY A 66 -7.53 -49.69 1.58
N ILE A 67 -8.71 -49.34 2.07
CA ILE A 67 -9.31 -47.99 1.91
C ILE A 67 -9.01 -47.17 3.16
N TYR A 68 -8.22 -46.12 3.02
CA TYR A 68 -7.76 -45.22 4.06
C TYR A 68 -8.56 -43.92 3.97
N ASN A 69 -9.49 -43.72 4.92
CA ASN A 69 -10.40 -42.58 4.92
C ASN A 69 -9.85 -41.44 5.80
N GLU A 70 -8.89 -40.71 5.27
CA GLU A 70 -8.08 -39.70 5.95
C GLU A 70 -7.64 -38.62 4.96
N ASP A 71 -7.43 -37.38 5.44
CA ASP A 71 -6.80 -36.32 4.64
C ASP A 71 -5.34 -36.11 5.04
N VAL A 72 -4.44 -36.36 4.10
CA VAL A 72 -2.99 -36.52 4.35
C VAL A 72 -2.24 -35.28 3.89
N VAL A 73 -1.39 -34.73 4.77
CA VAL A 73 -0.48 -33.62 4.43
C VAL A 73 0.95 -34.14 4.41
N ILE A 74 1.66 -33.94 3.30
CA ILE A 74 3.09 -34.22 3.17
C ILE A 74 3.86 -32.89 3.27
N ASP A 75 4.68 -32.75 4.30
CA ASP A 75 5.51 -31.55 4.55
C ASP A 75 7.01 -31.82 4.68
N LYS A 76 7.44 -33.08 4.56
CA LYS A 76 8.85 -33.49 4.62
C LYS A 76 9.40 -33.76 3.21
N PRO A 77 10.65 -33.35 2.90
CA PRO A 77 11.26 -33.62 1.60
C PRO A 77 11.54 -35.12 1.42
N HIS A 78 11.64 -35.55 0.16
CA HIS A 78 12.07 -36.90 -0.24
C HIS A 78 11.24 -38.09 0.31
N VAL A 79 10.04 -37.85 0.83
CA VAL A 79 9.08 -38.89 1.21
C VAL A 79 8.64 -39.68 -0.02
N ARG A 80 8.59 -41.01 0.10
CA ARG A 80 8.09 -41.92 -0.93
C ARG A 80 6.90 -42.72 -0.42
N LEU A 81 5.74 -42.59 -1.07
CA LEU A 81 4.60 -43.49 -0.86
C LEU A 81 4.67 -44.63 -1.87
N VAL A 82 4.60 -45.87 -1.42
CA VAL A 82 4.77 -47.07 -2.25
C VAL A 82 3.66 -48.06 -1.97
N GLY A 83 2.77 -48.28 -2.94
CA GLY A 83 1.73 -49.30 -2.83
C GLY A 83 2.31 -50.72 -2.87
N ASN A 84 1.82 -51.59 -1.99
CA ASN A 84 2.14 -53.02 -1.92
C ASN A 84 0.87 -53.85 -2.16
N GLY A 85 0.50 -54.00 -3.43
CA GLY A 85 -0.75 -54.62 -3.89
C GLY A 85 -1.19 -54.08 -5.25
N ASN A 86 -2.45 -54.25 -5.62
CA ASN A 86 -3.05 -53.52 -6.75
C ASN A 86 -3.34 -52.07 -6.33
N SER A 87 -2.94 -51.09 -7.15
CA SER A 87 -3.25 -49.67 -6.94
C SER A 87 -4.74 -49.37 -6.76
N GLU A 88 -5.63 -50.16 -7.37
CA GLU A 88 -7.09 -50.06 -7.20
C GLU A 88 -7.58 -50.47 -5.81
N ASN A 89 -6.82 -51.33 -5.13
CA ASN A 89 -7.12 -51.80 -3.77
C ASN A 89 -6.49 -50.92 -2.68
N ILE A 90 -5.62 -49.96 -3.05
CA ILE A 90 -4.86 -49.10 -2.13
C ILE A 90 -5.36 -47.66 -2.33
N VAL A 91 -6.37 -47.25 -1.56
CA VAL A 91 -7.12 -46.01 -1.81
C VAL A 91 -7.02 -45.07 -0.61
N ILE A 92 -6.39 -43.91 -0.78
CA ILE A 92 -6.48 -42.78 0.17
C ILE A 92 -7.65 -41.90 -0.29
N THR A 93 -8.67 -41.72 0.56
CA THR A 93 -9.93 -41.06 0.20
C THR A 93 -10.43 -40.10 1.27
N TYR A 94 -10.98 -38.97 0.84
CA TYR A 94 -11.72 -38.03 1.69
C TYR A 94 -12.72 -37.22 0.86
N ASP A 95 -13.59 -36.44 1.50
CA ASP A 95 -14.77 -35.78 0.90
C ASP A 95 -14.85 -34.27 1.17
N LYS A 96 -13.71 -33.57 1.26
CA LYS A 96 -13.69 -32.09 1.34
C LYS A 96 -14.09 -31.46 0.02
N ALA A 97 -14.87 -30.37 0.06
CA ALA A 97 -15.32 -29.66 -1.13
C ALA A 97 -15.68 -28.19 -0.88
N ASN A 98 -15.61 -27.37 -1.93
CA ASN A 98 -15.99 -25.96 -1.90
C ASN A 98 -17.52 -25.81 -1.96
N GLY A 99 -18.15 -25.47 -0.84
CA GLY A 99 -19.61 -25.52 -0.70
C GLY A 99 -20.16 -26.80 -0.07
N HIS A 100 -19.31 -27.61 0.58
CA HIS A 100 -19.74 -28.80 1.32
C HIS A 100 -20.81 -28.47 2.40
N ALA A 101 -21.81 -29.35 2.58
CA ALA A 101 -22.94 -29.12 3.50
C ALA A 101 -22.53 -29.21 4.99
N ASP A 102 -21.72 -30.21 5.34
CA ASP A 102 -20.96 -30.21 6.60
C ASP A 102 -19.89 -29.11 6.54
N LYS A 103 -19.94 -28.17 7.49
CA LYS A 103 -19.02 -27.03 7.60
C LYS A 103 -17.58 -27.45 7.91
N SER A 104 -17.36 -28.60 8.56
CA SER A 104 -16.02 -29.11 8.87
C SER A 104 -15.24 -29.55 7.62
N LYS A 105 -15.94 -29.76 6.50
CA LYS A 105 -15.38 -30.18 5.21
C LYS A 105 -15.51 -29.12 4.11
N ASN A 106 -16.03 -27.94 4.45
CA ASN A 106 -16.32 -26.85 3.51
C ASN A 106 -15.16 -25.86 3.46
N PHE A 107 -14.37 -25.93 2.40
CA PHE A 107 -13.19 -25.08 2.20
C PHE A 107 -13.09 -24.63 0.74
N GLY A 108 -12.51 -23.45 0.49
CA GLY A 108 -12.14 -23.04 -0.86
C GLY A 108 -11.12 -24.01 -1.50
N THR A 109 -11.16 -24.18 -2.83
CA THR A 109 -10.48 -25.24 -3.59
C THR A 109 -9.07 -25.63 -3.10
N GLY A 110 -8.16 -24.68 -2.87
CA GLY A 110 -6.77 -24.93 -2.42
C GLY A 110 -6.62 -25.42 -0.97
N LYS A 111 -7.68 -26.02 -0.41
CA LYS A 111 -7.75 -26.72 0.87
C LYS A 111 -8.65 -27.98 0.80
N THR A 112 -9.25 -28.29 -0.35
CA THR A 112 -10.15 -29.45 -0.50
C THR A 112 -9.43 -30.76 -0.83
N ALA A 113 -8.12 -30.70 -1.07
CA ALA A 113 -7.28 -31.86 -1.37
C ALA A 113 -7.41 -32.99 -0.32
N THR A 114 -7.67 -34.21 -0.78
CA THR A 114 -7.51 -35.42 0.03
C THR A 114 -6.04 -35.63 0.40
N VAL A 115 -5.12 -35.47 -0.55
CA VAL A 115 -3.67 -35.46 -0.28
C VAL A 115 -3.06 -34.15 -0.75
N LEU A 116 -2.43 -33.43 0.18
CA LEU A 116 -1.70 -32.18 -0.07
C LEU A 116 -0.20 -32.40 0.09
N VAL A 117 0.56 -32.25 -0.99
CA VAL A 117 2.02 -32.20 -0.97
C VAL A 117 2.43 -30.72 -0.94
N THR A 118 2.92 -30.25 0.21
CA THR A 118 3.28 -28.83 0.42
C THR A 118 4.60 -28.46 -0.26
N GLU A 119 4.86 -27.16 -0.38
CA GLU A 119 6.08 -26.54 -0.88
C GLU A 119 7.38 -26.98 -0.17
N ASN A 120 7.29 -27.57 1.03
CA ASN A 120 8.43 -28.12 1.76
C ASN A 120 8.79 -29.56 1.31
N ALA A 121 7.85 -30.29 0.71
CA ALA A 121 7.99 -31.70 0.36
C ALA A 121 8.73 -31.94 -0.96
N ASN A 122 9.80 -31.17 -1.22
CA ASN A 122 10.56 -31.22 -2.46
C ASN A 122 11.17 -32.62 -2.71
N GLY A 123 11.07 -33.09 -3.95
CA GLY A 123 11.46 -34.46 -4.32
C GLY A 123 10.56 -35.55 -3.75
N PHE A 124 9.30 -35.24 -3.39
CA PHE A 124 8.26 -36.23 -3.07
C PHE A 124 8.04 -37.21 -4.23
N SER A 125 7.70 -38.46 -3.90
CA SER A 125 7.23 -39.41 -4.91
C SER A 125 6.13 -40.34 -4.40
N ALA A 126 5.27 -40.78 -5.33
CA ALA A 126 4.26 -41.79 -5.07
C ALA A 126 4.26 -42.84 -6.21
N THR A 127 4.10 -44.11 -5.86
CA THR A 127 3.90 -45.18 -6.86
C THR A 127 2.91 -46.25 -6.42
N GLY A 128 2.03 -46.66 -7.34
CA GLY A 128 1.18 -47.85 -7.17
C GLY A 128 0.01 -47.71 -6.20
N LEU A 129 -0.52 -46.50 -5.99
CA LEU A 129 -1.71 -46.26 -5.15
C LEU A 129 -2.71 -45.28 -5.77
N THR A 130 -3.92 -45.23 -5.21
CA THR A 130 -5.01 -44.33 -5.60
C THR A 130 -5.16 -43.18 -4.61
N PHE A 131 -5.25 -41.96 -5.15
CA PHE A 131 -5.70 -40.75 -4.46
C PHE A 131 -7.11 -40.40 -4.94
N GLN A 132 -8.06 -40.23 -4.01
CA GLN A 132 -9.47 -40.04 -4.33
C GLN A 132 -10.10 -38.87 -3.55
N ASN A 133 -10.89 -38.03 -4.23
CA ASN A 133 -11.90 -37.21 -3.55
C ASN A 133 -13.29 -37.79 -3.83
N SER A 134 -13.97 -38.24 -2.77
CA SER A 134 -15.23 -38.97 -2.87
C SER A 134 -16.48 -38.08 -2.90
N TYR A 135 -16.36 -36.75 -2.71
CA TYR A 135 -17.52 -35.86 -2.52
C TYR A 135 -18.55 -35.90 -3.66
N SER A 136 -18.08 -35.86 -4.92
CA SER A 136 -18.92 -35.85 -6.11
C SER A 136 -19.03 -37.21 -6.82
N LEU A 137 -18.73 -38.32 -6.13
CA LEU A 137 -18.82 -39.66 -6.71
C LEU A 137 -20.22 -40.28 -6.49
N GLY A 138 -20.89 -40.65 -7.58
CA GLY A 138 -22.21 -41.29 -7.57
C GLY A 138 -23.27 -40.51 -8.35
N GLU A 139 -24.33 -41.19 -8.80
CA GLU A 139 -25.33 -40.66 -9.75
C GLU A 139 -26.10 -39.42 -9.27
N ASN A 140 -26.16 -39.19 -7.96
CA ASN A 140 -26.90 -38.08 -7.34
C ASN A 140 -26.00 -37.21 -6.43
N ALA A 141 -24.67 -37.32 -6.58
CA ALA A 141 -23.73 -36.59 -5.73
C ALA A 141 -23.71 -35.08 -6.05
N PRO A 142 -23.60 -34.21 -5.02
CA PRO A 142 -23.48 -32.77 -5.24
C PRO A 142 -22.20 -32.42 -6.02
N TYR A 143 -22.30 -31.44 -6.91
CA TYR A 143 -21.24 -31.07 -7.84
C TYR A 143 -20.53 -29.78 -7.41
N ALA A 144 -19.25 -29.87 -7.04
CA ALA A 144 -18.41 -28.74 -6.64
C ALA A 144 -16.92 -29.03 -6.85
N GLN A 145 -16.05 -28.03 -6.63
CA GLN A 145 -14.59 -28.20 -6.63
C GLN A 145 -14.15 -29.12 -5.48
N ALA A 146 -13.53 -30.25 -5.81
CA ALA A 146 -13.21 -31.31 -4.85
C ALA A 146 -11.91 -32.02 -5.26
N VAL A 147 -10.77 -31.48 -4.81
CA VAL A 147 -9.43 -31.91 -5.23
C VAL A 147 -9.07 -33.26 -4.61
N ALA A 148 -8.55 -34.19 -5.41
CA ALA A 148 -8.04 -35.48 -4.93
C ALA A 148 -6.56 -35.40 -4.54
N PHE A 149 -5.75 -34.72 -5.35
CA PHE A 149 -4.33 -34.51 -5.09
C PHE A 149 -3.91 -33.08 -5.46
N GLU A 150 -3.29 -32.38 -4.52
CA GLU A 150 -2.70 -31.05 -4.72
C GLU A 150 -1.20 -31.13 -4.46
N SER A 151 -0.38 -30.53 -5.33
CA SER A 151 1.06 -30.44 -5.10
C SER A 151 1.63 -29.05 -5.38
N LYS A 152 2.46 -28.61 -4.42
CA LYS A 152 3.24 -27.36 -4.38
C LYS A 152 4.75 -27.59 -4.32
N ALA A 153 5.19 -28.84 -4.30
CA ALA A 153 6.60 -29.22 -4.28
C ALA A 153 7.22 -29.20 -5.69
N ASP A 154 8.51 -28.89 -5.76
CA ASP A 154 9.35 -29.15 -6.92
C ASP A 154 9.87 -30.61 -6.91
N LYS A 155 10.22 -31.10 -8.10
CA LYS A 155 10.81 -32.44 -8.35
C LYS A 155 9.90 -33.62 -8.02
N VAL A 156 8.60 -33.44 -8.18
CA VAL A 156 7.59 -34.45 -7.82
C VAL A 156 7.52 -35.57 -8.86
N VAL A 157 7.49 -36.83 -8.42
CA VAL A 157 7.37 -38.01 -9.30
C VAL A 157 6.17 -38.87 -8.93
N LEU A 158 5.24 -39.06 -9.86
CA LEU A 158 4.01 -39.82 -9.67
C LEU A 158 3.98 -40.95 -10.73
N GLU A 159 4.17 -42.21 -10.32
CA GLU A 159 4.34 -43.33 -11.26
C GLU A 159 3.35 -44.48 -10.99
N ASN A 160 2.60 -44.94 -12.00
CA ASN A 160 1.56 -45.98 -11.84
C ASN A 160 0.51 -45.65 -10.75
N CYS A 161 0.22 -44.37 -10.50
CA CYS A 161 -0.78 -43.90 -9.52
C CYS A 161 -2.14 -43.64 -10.17
N ARG A 162 -3.20 -43.60 -9.37
CA ARG A 162 -4.56 -43.26 -9.81
C ARG A 162 -5.06 -41.99 -9.12
N PHE A 163 -5.78 -41.13 -9.85
CA PHE A 163 -6.31 -39.86 -9.37
C PHE A 163 -7.81 -39.77 -9.72
N ILE A 164 -8.66 -39.86 -8.70
CA ILE A 164 -10.11 -40.06 -8.84
C ILE A 164 -10.88 -38.88 -8.25
N GLY A 165 -11.67 -38.18 -9.07
CA GLY A 165 -12.44 -37.02 -8.65
C GLY A 165 -13.46 -36.59 -9.71
N ARG A 166 -13.96 -35.35 -9.65
CA ARG A 166 -14.85 -34.79 -10.68
C ARG A 166 -14.37 -33.43 -11.15
N GLN A 167 -14.83 -32.34 -10.52
CA GLN A 167 -14.27 -31.02 -10.78
C GLN A 167 -12.99 -30.82 -9.97
N ASP A 168 -11.96 -30.26 -10.61
CA ASP A 168 -10.67 -29.90 -9.99
C ASP A 168 -9.87 -31.13 -9.44
N THR A 169 -9.95 -32.33 -10.05
CA THR A 169 -9.34 -33.58 -9.50
C THR A 169 -7.85 -33.45 -9.14
N LEU A 170 -7.01 -32.96 -10.06
CA LEU A 170 -5.55 -32.91 -9.93
C LEU A 170 -5.05 -31.45 -10.04
N TYR A 171 -4.52 -30.92 -8.94
CA TYR A 171 -4.05 -29.53 -8.85
C TYR A 171 -2.51 -29.48 -8.78
N LEU A 172 -1.87 -28.99 -9.85
CA LEU A 172 -0.40 -28.85 -9.94
C LEU A 172 -0.03 -27.37 -9.98
N THR A 173 0.34 -26.81 -8.83
CA THR A 173 0.39 -25.35 -8.62
C THR A 173 1.62 -24.94 -7.80
N GLY A 174 2.31 -23.88 -8.23
CA GLY A 174 3.28 -23.20 -7.39
C GLY A 174 2.63 -22.07 -6.58
N ALA A 175 3.46 -21.17 -6.04
CA ALA A 175 3.01 -19.94 -5.38
C ALA A 175 2.53 -18.86 -6.38
N SER A 176 1.86 -19.27 -7.48
CA SER A 176 1.71 -18.45 -8.69
C SER A 176 0.27 -18.11 -9.09
N LYS A 177 -0.71 -18.59 -8.34
CA LYS A 177 -2.14 -18.36 -8.60
C LYS A 177 -2.47 -16.86 -8.59
N GLY A 178 -2.78 -16.30 -9.77
CA GLY A 178 -3.12 -14.89 -9.94
C GLY A 178 -1.93 -13.94 -10.14
N GLN A 179 -0.74 -14.44 -10.51
CA GLN A 179 0.45 -13.60 -10.72
C GLN A 179 0.26 -12.49 -11.75
N ARG A 180 0.54 -11.25 -11.33
CA ARG A 180 0.83 -10.09 -12.20
C ARG A 180 2.33 -9.81 -12.37
N THR A 181 3.19 -10.69 -11.84
CA THR A 181 4.67 -10.61 -11.93
C THR A 181 5.20 -11.75 -12.81
N PRO A 182 6.08 -11.50 -13.80
CA PRO A 182 6.56 -12.56 -14.69
C PRO A 182 7.42 -13.64 -14.01
N GLY A 183 7.18 -14.90 -14.39
CA GLY A 183 8.15 -15.99 -14.26
C GLY A 183 8.42 -16.59 -12.87
N ALA A 184 7.68 -16.20 -11.83
CA ALA A 184 7.90 -16.65 -10.45
C ALA A 184 7.19 -17.99 -10.12
N ASN A 185 7.27 -18.99 -11.01
CA ASN A 185 7.00 -20.40 -10.68
C ASN A 185 8.21 -21.27 -11.01
N THR A 186 8.50 -22.23 -10.15
CA THR A 186 9.63 -23.18 -10.23
C THR A 186 9.22 -24.63 -9.97
N VAL A 187 7.94 -24.93 -9.68
CA VAL A 187 7.51 -26.31 -9.35
C VAL A 187 7.39 -27.16 -10.60
N ARG A 188 8.00 -28.36 -10.56
CA ARG A 188 8.05 -29.30 -11.68
C ARG A 188 7.58 -30.69 -11.26
N THR A 189 6.70 -31.28 -12.07
CA THR A 189 6.09 -32.59 -11.81
C THR A 189 6.27 -33.54 -13.01
N TYR A 190 6.67 -34.77 -12.74
CA TYR A 190 6.65 -35.89 -13.69
C TYR A 190 5.54 -36.86 -13.31
N VAL A 191 4.64 -37.14 -14.25
CA VAL A 191 3.50 -38.05 -14.07
C VAL A 191 3.62 -39.15 -15.12
N LYS A 192 3.73 -40.41 -14.72
CA LYS A 192 4.08 -41.51 -15.62
C LYS A 192 3.17 -42.73 -15.41
N ASN A 193 2.63 -43.30 -16.48
CA ASN A 193 1.74 -44.48 -16.45
C ASN A 193 0.52 -44.31 -15.51
N CYS A 194 0.11 -43.08 -15.20
CA CYS A 194 -0.95 -42.82 -14.23
C CYS A 194 -2.34 -42.86 -14.88
N TYR A 195 -3.36 -43.20 -14.08
CA TYR A 195 -4.76 -43.07 -14.44
C TYR A 195 -5.33 -41.80 -13.78
N ILE A 196 -5.97 -40.93 -14.53
CA ILE A 196 -6.61 -39.69 -14.03
C ILE A 196 -8.05 -39.65 -14.54
N GLU A 197 -9.03 -39.34 -13.69
CA GLU A 197 -10.41 -39.09 -14.12
C GLU A 197 -11.04 -37.81 -13.52
N GLY A 198 -11.96 -37.21 -14.26
CA GLY A 198 -12.68 -36.01 -13.83
C GLY A 198 -13.66 -35.46 -14.87
N THR A 199 -14.11 -34.22 -14.69
CA THR A 199 -15.15 -33.57 -15.50
C THR A 199 -14.76 -32.15 -15.92
N TYR A 200 -14.86 -31.16 -15.04
CA TYR A 200 -14.43 -29.79 -15.31
C TYR A 200 -13.03 -29.54 -14.76
N ASP A 201 -12.19 -28.91 -15.58
CA ASP A 201 -10.88 -28.37 -15.21
C ASP A 201 -10.01 -29.36 -14.41
N PHE A 202 -10.11 -30.67 -14.72
CA PHE A 202 -9.68 -31.70 -13.78
C PHE A 202 -8.16 -31.95 -13.74
N ILE A 203 -7.41 -31.34 -14.65
CA ILE A 203 -5.97 -31.12 -14.55
C ILE A 203 -5.72 -29.60 -14.68
N PHE A 204 -5.43 -28.93 -13.57
CA PHE A 204 -5.37 -27.46 -13.52
C PHE A 204 -4.27 -26.94 -12.60
N GLY A 205 -3.97 -25.65 -12.75
CA GLY A 205 -2.88 -24.97 -12.04
C GLY A 205 -1.90 -24.30 -12.98
N ASP A 206 -0.74 -23.92 -12.44
CA ASP A 206 0.25 -23.03 -13.06
C ASP A 206 1.68 -23.63 -13.09
N GLY A 207 1.86 -24.84 -12.55
CA GLY A 207 3.14 -25.57 -12.52
C GLY A 207 3.55 -26.14 -13.87
N THR A 208 4.82 -26.52 -13.99
CA THR A 208 5.35 -27.23 -15.16
C THR A 208 5.15 -28.74 -14.95
N ALA A 209 4.46 -29.42 -15.86
CA ALA A 209 4.19 -30.85 -15.72
C ALA A 209 4.37 -31.62 -17.03
N PHE A 210 5.06 -32.77 -16.96
CA PHE A 210 5.19 -33.72 -18.05
C PHE A 210 4.43 -34.99 -17.72
N PHE A 211 3.42 -35.31 -18.52
CA PHE A 211 2.61 -36.52 -18.44
C PHE A 211 3.10 -37.51 -19.51
N ASP A 212 3.54 -38.69 -19.08
CA ASP A 212 4.12 -39.74 -19.91
C ASP A 212 3.25 -40.99 -19.86
N SER A 213 2.71 -41.41 -21.00
CA SER A 213 2.01 -42.69 -21.16
C SER A 213 0.81 -42.88 -20.20
N CYS A 214 0.18 -41.78 -19.79
CA CYS A 214 -0.95 -41.76 -18.85
C CYS A 214 -2.31 -41.99 -19.53
N ASP A 215 -3.26 -42.58 -18.80
CA ASP A 215 -4.67 -42.67 -19.16
C ASP A 215 -5.46 -41.51 -18.53
N ILE A 216 -6.04 -40.64 -19.35
CA ILE A 216 -6.78 -39.44 -18.94
C ILE A 216 -8.25 -39.62 -19.34
N ASN A 217 -9.17 -39.63 -18.37
CA ASN A 217 -10.54 -40.11 -18.58
C ASN A 217 -11.58 -39.02 -18.22
N MET A 218 -12.32 -38.55 -19.22
CA MET A 218 -13.43 -37.63 -19.04
C MET A 218 -14.70 -38.40 -18.64
N CYS A 219 -15.14 -38.25 -17.40
CA CYS A 219 -16.42 -38.75 -16.90
C CYS A 219 -17.58 -37.93 -17.49
N TYR A 220 -18.76 -38.54 -17.65
CA TYR A 220 -19.92 -37.80 -18.12
C TYR A 220 -20.47 -36.83 -17.07
N TYR A 221 -20.69 -35.57 -17.48
CA TYR A 221 -21.48 -34.60 -16.73
C TYR A 221 -22.32 -33.76 -17.69
N ALA A 222 -23.61 -33.59 -17.38
CA ALA A 222 -24.62 -33.07 -18.30
C ALA A 222 -24.51 -31.58 -18.69
N LYS A 223 -23.40 -30.90 -18.31
CA LYS A 223 -23.07 -29.53 -18.74
C LYS A 223 -21.82 -29.45 -19.64
N GLY A 224 -21.07 -30.55 -19.76
CA GLY A 224 -19.77 -30.60 -20.42
C GLY A 224 -18.61 -30.94 -19.49
N GLY A 225 -17.39 -30.65 -19.97
CA GLY A 225 -16.14 -30.86 -19.23
C GLY A 225 -14.91 -30.34 -19.98
N HIS A 226 -13.81 -30.15 -19.25
CA HIS A 226 -12.53 -29.67 -19.78
C HIS A 226 -11.40 -30.51 -19.21
N TYR A 227 -10.56 -31.10 -20.07
CA TYR A 227 -9.43 -31.91 -19.60
C TYR A 227 -8.36 -31.06 -18.88
N THR A 228 -8.04 -29.88 -19.41
CA THR A 228 -7.03 -28.99 -18.82
C THR A 228 -7.52 -27.56 -18.57
N ALA A 229 -7.05 -26.95 -17.48
CA ALA A 229 -7.19 -25.52 -17.21
C ALA A 229 -5.85 -24.95 -16.72
N ALA A 230 -4.87 -24.93 -17.62
CA ALA A 230 -3.54 -24.41 -17.32
C ALA A 230 -3.57 -22.86 -17.23
N ASN A 231 -2.93 -22.31 -16.21
CA ASN A 231 -2.76 -20.87 -15.94
C ASN A 231 -1.25 -20.54 -15.85
N THR A 232 -0.46 -21.12 -16.75
CA THR A 232 0.99 -20.97 -16.78
C THR A 232 1.38 -19.56 -17.22
N THR A 233 2.36 -18.95 -16.55
CA THR A 233 2.88 -17.64 -16.96
C THR A 233 3.62 -17.70 -18.31
N LEU A 234 3.62 -16.59 -19.05
CA LEU A 234 4.29 -16.44 -20.35
C LEU A 234 5.80 -16.73 -20.33
N SER A 235 6.42 -16.70 -19.15
CA SER A 235 7.85 -16.99 -18.96
C SER A 235 8.15 -18.45 -18.60
N ASN A 236 7.12 -19.32 -18.51
CA ASN A 236 7.23 -20.69 -18.03
C ASN A 236 6.57 -21.70 -19.00
N ILE A 237 6.96 -22.96 -18.86
CA ILE A 237 6.41 -24.12 -19.59
C ILE A 237 5.26 -24.72 -18.75
N GLY A 238 4.16 -25.09 -19.41
CA GLY A 238 2.93 -25.58 -18.78
C GLY A 238 2.83 -27.09 -18.78
N TYR A 239 1.72 -27.61 -19.33
CA TYR A 239 1.43 -29.05 -19.34
C TYR A 239 1.77 -29.69 -20.68
N VAL A 240 2.60 -30.72 -20.65
CA VAL A 240 3.03 -31.49 -21.82
C VAL A 240 2.59 -32.94 -21.65
N PHE A 241 1.82 -33.46 -22.60
CA PHE A 241 1.33 -34.83 -22.64
C PHE A 241 2.04 -35.58 -23.77
N SER A 242 2.69 -36.69 -23.44
CA SER A 242 3.47 -37.53 -24.36
C SER A 242 2.95 -38.96 -24.31
N GLY A 243 2.41 -39.46 -25.43
CA GLY A 243 1.90 -40.83 -25.53
C GLY A 243 0.63 -41.14 -24.71
N CYS A 244 0.05 -40.13 -24.03
CA CYS A 244 -1.15 -40.30 -23.20
C CYS A 244 -2.42 -40.63 -24.03
N ASN A 245 -3.37 -41.34 -23.41
CA ASN A 245 -4.68 -41.64 -24.01
C ASN A 245 -5.79 -40.80 -23.34
N PHE A 246 -6.48 -39.97 -24.11
CA PHE A 246 -7.61 -39.15 -23.69
C PHE A 246 -8.93 -39.85 -24.04
N LYS A 247 -9.51 -40.53 -23.05
CA LYS A 247 -10.70 -41.39 -23.13
C LYS A 247 -11.94 -40.65 -22.62
N THR A 248 -13.10 -40.97 -23.19
CA THR A 248 -14.40 -40.41 -22.78
C THR A 248 -15.34 -41.50 -22.28
N ASP A 249 -16.07 -41.22 -21.22
CA ASP A 249 -17.23 -41.99 -20.75
C ASP A 249 -18.19 -42.36 -21.92
N PRO A 250 -18.67 -43.61 -22.03
CA PRO A 250 -19.61 -44.02 -23.08
C PRO A 250 -20.90 -43.20 -23.20
N LEU A 251 -21.31 -42.48 -22.15
CA LEU A 251 -22.44 -41.55 -22.18
C LEU A 251 -22.13 -40.25 -22.94
N ILE A 252 -20.85 -39.89 -23.10
CA ILE A 252 -20.39 -38.79 -23.95
C ILE A 252 -20.46 -39.26 -25.40
N THR A 253 -21.61 -39.03 -26.03
CA THR A 253 -21.91 -39.43 -27.40
C THR A 253 -21.70 -38.30 -28.41
N ALA A 254 -21.70 -38.63 -29.71
CA ALA A 254 -21.51 -37.67 -30.80
C ALA A 254 -22.55 -36.54 -30.88
N SER A 255 -23.66 -36.59 -30.15
CA SER A 255 -24.64 -35.49 -30.03
C SER A 255 -24.31 -34.48 -28.92
N VAL A 256 -23.39 -34.80 -28.00
CA VAL A 256 -22.98 -33.93 -26.88
C VAL A 256 -21.49 -33.57 -26.87
N LYS A 257 -20.68 -34.19 -27.73
CA LYS A 257 -19.20 -34.04 -27.79
C LYS A 257 -18.65 -32.60 -27.76
N GLU A 258 -19.34 -31.63 -28.36
CA GLU A 258 -18.85 -30.24 -28.40
C GLU A 258 -18.82 -29.51 -27.05
N GLN A 259 -19.44 -30.11 -26.01
CA GLN A 259 -19.36 -29.69 -24.62
C GLN A 259 -18.11 -30.21 -23.88
N PHE A 260 -17.32 -31.10 -24.49
CA PHE A 260 -16.19 -31.77 -23.87
C PHE A 260 -14.90 -31.54 -24.66
N ASP A 261 -13.98 -30.72 -24.14
CA ASP A 261 -12.79 -30.27 -24.88
C ASP A 261 -11.47 -30.39 -24.09
N LEU A 262 -10.34 -30.35 -24.81
CA LEU A 262 -8.99 -30.60 -24.28
C LEU A 262 -8.55 -29.55 -23.26
N GLY A 263 -9.22 -28.40 -23.21
CA GLY A 263 -8.99 -27.40 -22.18
C GLY A 263 -9.29 -25.98 -22.60
N ARG A 264 -9.09 -25.08 -21.63
CA ARG A 264 -9.40 -23.65 -21.75
C ARG A 264 -8.38 -22.78 -21.00
N PRO A 265 -8.09 -21.56 -21.48
CA PRO A 265 -6.97 -20.75 -20.99
C PRO A 265 -7.37 -19.94 -19.76
N TRP A 266 -7.43 -20.62 -18.61
CA TRP A 266 -7.77 -20.02 -17.32
C TRP A 266 -6.92 -18.76 -17.07
N GLN A 267 -7.61 -17.61 -16.98
CA GLN A 267 -7.02 -16.29 -16.74
C GLN A 267 -6.04 -15.77 -17.83
N ALA A 268 -6.16 -16.16 -19.10
CA ALA A 268 -5.37 -15.56 -20.18
C ALA A 268 -6.00 -14.28 -20.78
N ASP A 269 -6.22 -13.26 -19.97
CA ASP A 269 -6.83 -11.98 -20.36
C ASP A 269 -6.07 -10.75 -19.85
N GLU A 270 -6.67 -9.55 -19.93
CA GLU A 270 -6.06 -8.28 -19.52
C GLU A 270 -5.88 -8.14 -18.00
N ASP A 271 -6.73 -8.79 -17.20
CA ASP A 271 -6.71 -8.68 -15.74
C ASP A 271 -5.51 -9.46 -15.15
N TYR A 272 -4.98 -10.43 -15.90
CA TYR A 272 -3.85 -11.28 -15.55
C TYR A 272 -2.75 -11.19 -16.63
N PRO A 273 -2.06 -10.03 -16.75
CA PRO A 273 -1.20 -9.72 -17.90
C PRO A 273 -0.02 -10.68 -18.11
N CYS A 274 0.39 -11.42 -17.08
CA CYS A 274 1.49 -12.39 -17.14
C CYS A 274 1.07 -13.82 -17.48
N SER A 275 -0.23 -14.16 -17.49
CA SER A 275 -0.70 -15.50 -17.83
C SER A 275 -0.65 -15.73 -19.34
N GLY A 276 -0.39 -16.97 -19.74
CA GLY A 276 -0.29 -17.40 -21.13
C GLY A 276 -0.39 -18.91 -21.24
N SER A 277 -1.54 -19.43 -20.81
CA SER A 277 -1.92 -20.86 -20.76
C SER A 277 -1.24 -21.72 -21.85
N GLN A 278 -0.48 -22.73 -21.42
CA GLN A 278 0.21 -23.67 -22.31
C GLN A 278 -0.21 -25.11 -22.03
N THR A 279 -0.68 -25.79 -23.07
CA THR A 279 -1.01 -27.21 -23.10
C THR A 279 -0.50 -27.80 -24.42
N VAL A 280 0.24 -28.89 -24.36
CA VAL A 280 0.93 -29.51 -25.50
C VAL A 280 0.63 -31.01 -25.54
N LEU A 281 0.22 -31.53 -26.69
CA LEU A 281 -0.01 -32.97 -26.92
C LEU A 281 0.95 -33.50 -27.98
N VAL A 282 1.68 -34.57 -27.66
CA VAL A 282 2.70 -35.19 -28.52
C VAL A 282 2.44 -36.70 -28.59
N ASN A 283 2.14 -37.21 -29.79
CA ASN A 283 1.83 -38.63 -30.05
C ASN A 283 0.66 -39.21 -29.22
N CYS A 284 -0.30 -38.38 -28.79
CA CYS A 284 -1.41 -38.80 -27.94
C CYS A 284 -2.55 -39.50 -28.71
N THR A 285 -3.25 -40.41 -28.03
CA THR A 285 -4.50 -41.03 -28.52
C THR A 285 -5.70 -40.25 -27.97
N LEU A 286 -6.71 -39.95 -28.79
CA LEU A 286 -7.92 -39.21 -28.43
C LEU A 286 -9.20 -40.01 -28.76
N SER A 287 -10.22 -39.91 -27.91
CA SER A 287 -11.59 -40.31 -28.26
C SER A 287 -12.18 -39.46 -29.39
N LYS A 288 -12.97 -40.08 -30.29
CA LYS A 288 -13.72 -39.36 -31.35
C LYS A 288 -14.85 -38.48 -30.80
N ASN A 289 -15.21 -38.62 -29.52
CA ASN A 289 -16.25 -37.86 -28.83
C ASN A 289 -15.70 -36.66 -28.02
N ILE A 290 -14.43 -36.28 -28.24
CA ILE A 290 -13.90 -34.95 -27.85
C ILE A 290 -14.28 -33.93 -28.94
N ALA A 291 -14.60 -32.69 -28.54
CA ALA A 291 -14.98 -31.60 -29.43
C ALA A 291 -14.00 -31.38 -30.61
N ASP A 292 -14.52 -31.20 -31.83
CA ASP A 292 -13.68 -31.10 -33.04
C ASP A 292 -12.74 -29.87 -33.00
N LYS A 293 -13.20 -28.78 -32.38
CA LYS A 293 -12.46 -27.52 -32.10
C LYS A 293 -11.15 -27.72 -31.31
N GLY A 294 -11.00 -28.83 -30.60
CA GLY A 294 -9.87 -29.13 -29.70
C GLY A 294 -9.96 -28.43 -28.35
N PHE A 295 -9.92 -27.09 -28.34
CA PHE A 295 -9.86 -26.25 -27.13
C PHE A 295 -10.98 -25.18 -27.15
N SER A 296 -11.24 -24.54 -26.01
CA SER A 296 -12.17 -23.40 -25.90
C SER A 296 -11.52 -22.15 -25.30
N LEU A 297 -12.14 -20.98 -25.49
CA LEU A 297 -11.77 -19.73 -24.81
C LEU A 297 -12.34 -19.74 -23.38
N TRP A 298 -11.69 -19.00 -22.47
CA TRP A 298 -12.14 -18.88 -21.08
C TRP A 298 -13.34 -17.93 -20.94
N ASN A 299 -13.28 -16.78 -21.63
CA ASN A 299 -14.30 -15.73 -21.62
C ASN A 299 -14.16 -14.84 -22.89
N GLU A 300 -14.99 -13.80 -23.02
CA GLU A 300 -14.89 -12.82 -24.11
C GLU A 300 -13.68 -11.88 -24.02
N LYS A 301 -13.06 -11.75 -22.83
CA LYS A 301 -11.82 -10.98 -22.62
C LYS A 301 -10.54 -11.70 -23.09
N THR A 302 -10.60 -12.99 -23.40
CA THR A 302 -9.42 -13.85 -23.58
C THR A 302 -8.52 -13.34 -24.72
N GLU A 303 -7.28 -12.96 -24.41
CA GLU A 303 -6.34 -12.40 -25.39
C GLU A 303 -5.66 -13.55 -26.16
N GLN A 304 -6.15 -13.84 -27.37
CA GLN A 304 -5.71 -15.00 -28.15
C GLN A 304 -4.19 -15.04 -28.42
N ASN A 305 -3.49 -13.90 -28.46
CA ASN A 305 -2.03 -13.86 -28.63
C ASN A 305 -1.21 -14.21 -27.38
N LYS A 306 -1.86 -14.48 -26.23
CA LYS A 306 -1.25 -15.12 -25.06
C LYS A 306 -1.38 -16.65 -25.04
N ILE A 307 -2.23 -17.25 -25.90
CA ILE A 307 -2.52 -18.70 -25.88
C ILE A 307 -1.36 -19.49 -26.54
N ARG A 308 -0.95 -20.59 -25.89
CA ARG A 308 0.18 -21.43 -26.33
C ARG A 308 -0.23 -22.90 -26.42
N TYR A 309 -1.19 -23.21 -27.29
CA TYR A 309 -1.70 -24.57 -27.49
C TYR A 309 -1.09 -25.21 -28.74
N TYR A 310 -0.56 -26.42 -28.54
CA TYR A 310 0.29 -27.11 -29.51
C TYR A 310 -0.10 -28.60 -29.61
N GLU A 311 -0.17 -29.13 -30.83
CA GLU A 311 -0.39 -30.57 -31.09
C GLU A 311 0.65 -31.13 -32.07
N TYR A 312 0.98 -32.42 -31.90
CA TYR A 312 1.79 -33.21 -32.83
C TYR A 312 1.32 -34.67 -32.87
N ASN A 313 1.03 -35.19 -34.07
CA ASN A 313 0.76 -36.60 -34.34
C ASN A 313 -0.35 -37.22 -33.44
N SER A 314 -1.32 -36.40 -33.02
CA SER A 314 -2.53 -36.84 -32.32
C SER A 314 -3.31 -37.83 -33.19
N LYS A 315 -3.75 -38.95 -32.61
CA LYS A 315 -4.51 -40.00 -33.29
C LYS A 315 -5.81 -40.30 -32.58
N TYR A 316 -6.77 -40.89 -33.28
CA TYR A 316 -7.95 -41.49 -32.67
C TYR A 316 -7.68 -42.92 -32.21
N GLU A 317 -8.54 -43.46 -31.34
CA GLU A 317 -8.46 -44.82 -30.79
C GLU A 317 -8.37 -45.95 -31.84
N ASN A 318 -8.85 -45.71 -33.07
CA ASN A 318 -8.75 -46.66 -34.19
C ASN A 318 -7.50 -46.48 -35.07
N GLY A 319 -6.56 -45.62 -34.67
CA GLY A 319 -5.28 -45.37 -35.36
C GLY A 319 -5.28 -44.27 -36.43
N ASP A 320 -6.45 -43.75 -36.81
CA ASP A 320 -6.58 -42.59 -37.71
C ASP A 320 -5.85 -41.36 -37.13
N LEU A 321 -5.26 -40.51 -37.98
CA LEU A 321 -4.84 -39.17 -37.55
C LEU A 321 -6.05 -38.29 -37.22
N VAL A 322 -5.88 -37.37 -36.27
CA VAL A 322 -6.90 -36.37 -35.91
C VAL A 322 -7.04 -35.33 -37.03
N ASP A 323 -8.28 -34.93 -37.34
CA ASP A 323 -8.55 -33.88 -38.32
C ASP A 323 -8.28 -32.48 -37.73
N VAL A 324 -7.03 -32.04 -37.87
CA VAL A 324 -6.57 -30.76 -37.35
C VAL A 324 -7.14 -29.54 -38.10
N SER A 325 -7.78 -29.74 -39.26
CA SER A 325 -8.36 -28.63 -40.04
C SER A 325 -9.54 -27.93 -39.35
N LYS A 326 -10.13 -28.59 -38.34
CA LYS A 326 -11.27 -28.10 -37.54
C LYS A 326 -10.87 -27.42 -36.24
N ARG A 327 -9.58 -27.37 -35.91
CA ARG A 327 -9.10 -26.75 -34.65
C ARG A 327 -9.34 -25.25 -34.62
N ALA A 328 -9.47 -24.70 -33.42
CA ALA A 328 -9.49 -23.26 -33.23
C ALA A 328 -8.20 -22.61 -33.77
N ASN A 329 -8.33 -21.42 -34.35
CA ASN A 329 -7.28 -20.70 -35.09
C ASN A 329 -6.00 -20.36 -34.28
N TYR A 330 -6.07 -20.42 -32.95
CA TYR A 330 -4.95 -20.19 -32.04
C TYR A 330 -4.22 -21.48 -31.63
N VAL A 331 -4.69 -22.66 -32.04
CA VAL A 331 -4.01 -23.95 -31.84
C VAL A 331 -3.01 -24.17 -32.96
N LYS A 332 -1.73 -24.35 -32.62
CA LYS A 332 -0.62 -24.51 -33.56
C LYS A 332 -0.27 -25.99 -33.73
N GLN A 333 0.14 -26.39 -34.94
CA GLN A 333 0.71 -27.71 -35.20
C GLN A 333 2.24 -27.61 -35.16
N LEU A 334 2.91 -28.54 -34.49
CA LEU A 334 4.37 -28.61 -34.43
C LEU A 334 4.94 -29.37 -35.64
N THR A 335 6.18 -29.06 -36.03
CA THR A 335 6.96 -29.97 -36.89
C THR A 335 7.53 -31.15 -36.09
N ALA A 336 8.10 -32.15 -36.77
CA ALA A 336 8.74 -33.29 -36.10
C ALA A 336 9.95 -32.87 -35.24
N GLU A 337 10.71 -31.90 -35.75
CA GLU A 337 11.90 -31.32 -35.11
C GLU A 337 11.51 -30.51 -33.86
N GLN A 338 10.42 -29.73 -33.94
CA GLN A 338 9.87 -29.00 -32.80
C GLN A 338 9.29 -29.95 -31.75
N ALA A 339 8.57 -30.99 -32.17
CA ALA A 339 8.01 -31.99 -31.27
C ALA A 339 9.08 -32.79 -30.51
N ALA A 340 10.23 -33.07 -31.14
CA ALA A 340 11.36 -33.75 -30.48
C ALA A 340 11.96 -32.96 -29.29
N LEU A 341 11.81 -31.63 -29.28
CA LEU A 341 12.27 -30.77 -28.18
C LEU A 341 11.33 -30.80 -26.96
N TYR A 342 10.07 -31.22 -27.11
CA TYR A 342 9.12 -31.43 -26.01
C TYR A 342 9.36 -32.77 -25.29
N ASN A 343 10.54 -32.93 -24.70
CA ASN A 343 10.98 -34.13 -23.97
C ASN A 343 11.25 -33.83 -22.48
N PRO A 344 11.25 -34.83 -21.58
CA PRO A 344 11.40 -34.60 -20.14
C PRO A 344 12.64 -33.80 -19.74
N LEU A 345 13.75 -33.91 -20.49
CA LEU A 345 15.00 -33.21 -20.22
C LEU A 345 14.88 -31.69 -20.45
N ASN A 346 14.14 -31.25 -21.47
CA ASN A 346 13.91 -29.82 -21.74
C ASN A 346 12.76 -29.25 -20.89
N ILE A 347 11.71 -30.04 -20.65
CA ILE A 347 10.51 -29.59 -19.92
C ILE A 347 10.75 -29.53 -18.41
N LEU A 348 11.47 -30.50 -17.84
CA LEU A 348 11.70 -30.59 -16.39
C LEU A 348 13.14 -30.24 -15.98
N GLY A 349 14.09 -30.16 -16.92
CA GLY A 349 15.52 -29.97 -16.63
C GLY A 349 15.84 -28.75 -15.78
N GLY A 350 15.25 -27.59 -16.07
CA GLY A 350 15.56 -26.34 -15.38
C GLY A 350 17.06 -25.99 -15.39
N THR A 351 17.51 -25.21 -14.39
CA THR A 351 18.92 -24.83 -14.21
C THR A 351 19.76 -25.90 -13.49
N ASP A 352 19.11 -26.86 -12.82
CA ASP A 352 19.75 -27.92 -12.04
C ASP A 352 19.82 -29.28 -12.76
N GLY A 353 19.29 -29.36 -13.98
CA GLY A 353 19.37 -30.54 -14.84
C GLY A 353 18.47 -31.71 -14.43
N TRP A 354 17.40 -31.48 -13.66
CA TRP A 354 16.51 -32.53 -13.16
C TRP A 354 15.81 -33.31 -14.29
N ASN A 355 16.20 -34.58 -14.47
CA ASN A 355 15.67 -35.47 -15.50
C ASN A 355 15.12 -36.77 -14.86
N PRO A 356 13.89 -36.78 -14.33
CA PRO A 356 13.33 -37.94 -13.62
C PRO A 356 13.05 -39.14 -14.53
N ALA A 357 12.95 -38.92 -15.85
CA ALA A 357 12.78 -39.97 -16.85
C ALA A 357 14.10 -40.67 -17.22
N ASN A 358 15.26 -40.09 -16.86
CA ASN A 358 16.57 -40.43 -17.45
C ASN A 358 16.58 -40.36 -18.99
N ALA A 359 15.77 -39.48 -19.58
CA ALA A 359 15.63 -39.36 -21.03
C ALA A 359 16.92 -38.82 -21.69
N GLU A 360 17.37 -39.47 -22.76
CA GLU A 360 18.38 -38.96 -23.69
C GLU A 360 17.70 -38.17 -24.82
N GLY A 361 18.31 -37.08 -25.29
CA GLY A 361 17.73 -36.25 -26.36
C GLY A 361 18.44 -34.91 -26.55
N GLU A 362 18.05 -34.19 -27.61
CA GLU A 362 18.59 -32.86 -27.92
C GLU A 362 18.04 -31.78 -26.98
N ARG A 363 18.92 -30.88 -26.52
CA ARG A 363 18.55 -29.70 -25.73
C ARG A 363 18.39 -28.48 -26.63
N GLY A 364 17.26 -27.78 -26.52
CA GLY A 364 16.95 -26.62 -27.36
C GLY A 364 15.70 -25.86 -26.94
N VAL A 365 15.44 -24.74 -27.62
CA VAL A 365 14.26 -23.90 -27.38
C VAL A 365 13.00 -24.60 -27.87
N CYS A 366 12.07 -24.88 -26.96
CA CYS A 366 10.78 -25.48 -27.29
C CYS A 366 9.64 -24.45 -27.46
N ASP A 367 9.76 -23.21 -26.97
CA ASP A 367 8.70 -22.18 -27.09
C ASP A 367 9.26 -20.73 -26.97
N ILE A 368 8.50 -19.73 -27.43
CA ILE A 368 8.87 -18.30 -27.42
C ILE A 368 7.69 -17.37 -27.06
N THR A 369 7.96 -16.36 -26.22
CA THR A 369 7.02 -15.27 -25.87
C THR A 369 7.66 -13.88 -26.02
N LEU A 370 6.89 -12.81 -25.78
CA LEU A 370 7.33 -11.41 -25.85
C LEU A 370 7.06 -10.70 -24.52
N ASP A 371 7.83 -9.66 -24.21
CA ASP A 371 7.67 -8.81 -23.02
C ASP A 371 6.38 -7.99 -23.01
N LYS A 372 5.86 -7.63 -24.20
CA LYS A 372 4.63 -6.85 -24.38
C LYS A 372 3.79 -7.46 -25.49
N SER A 373 2.49 -7.61 -25.26
CA SER A 373 1.52 -8.05 -26.28
C SER A 373 0.95 -6.90 -27.12
N LYS A 374 1.03 -5.65 -26.64
CA LYS A 374 0.44 -4.43 -27.23
C LYS A 374 1.29 -3.17 -26.92
N VAL A 375 1.47 -2.24 -27.88
CA VAL A 375 2.26 -0.97 -27.74
C VAL A 375 1.70 0.17 -28.62
N SER A 376 2.02 1.44 -28.33
CA SER A 376 1.69 2.64 -29.13
C SER A 376 2.90 3.58 -29.33
N VAL A 377 3.02 4.26 -30.49
CA VAL A 377 4.20 5.10 -30.87
C VAL A 377 3.82 6.28 -31.81
N PRO A 378 4.24 7.54 -31.58
CA PRO A 378 4.03 8.61 -32.56
C PRO A 378 4.82 8.46 -33.88
N VAL A 379 4.35 9.08 -34.97
CA VAL A 379 5.09 9.18 -36.24
C VAL A 379 6.44 9.85 -35.99
N GLY A 380 7.52 9.20 -36.44
CA GLY A 380 8.89 9.64 -36.25
C GLY A 380 9.58 9.08 -35.00
N GLU A 381 8.82 8.66 -33.98
CA GLU A 381 9.32 8.22 -32.67
C GLU A 381 9.55 6.69 -32.61
N LYS A 382 10.07 6.17 -31.48
CA LYS A 382 10.55 4.79 -31.31
C LYS A 382 10.13 4.13 -29.98
N THR A 383 10.11 2.80 -29.95
CA THR A 383 9.96 1.95 -28.75
C THR A 383 10.72 0.62 -28.93
N VAL A 384 10.74 -0.29 -27.94
CA VAL A 384 11.43 -1.60 -27.99
C VAL A 384 10.56 -2.74 -27.47
N LEU A 385 10.62 -3.88 -28.17
CA LEU A 385 10.08 -5.20 -27.77
C LEU A 385 11.23 -6.17 -27.46
N LYS A 386 11.04 -7.10 -26.51
CA LYS A 386 12.02 -8.13 -26.13
C LYS A 386 11.40 -9.52 -26.21
N GLY A 387 12.12 -10.48 -26.79
CA GLY A 387 11.71 -11.90 -26.84
C GLY A 387 12.18 -12.69 -25.61
N CYS A 388 11.40 -13.68 -25.19
CA CYS A 388 11.71 -14.60 -24.11
C CYS A 388 11.69 -16.05 -24.64
N LEU A 389 12.77 -16.79 -24.43
CA LEU A 389 12.97 -18.15 -24.95
C LEU A 389 12.78 -19.19 -23.83
N LEU A 390 12.10 -20.29 -24.14
CA LEU A 390 11.79 -21.36 -23.19
C LEU A 390 12.38 -22.72 -23.64
N PRO A 391 12.98 -23.51 -22.72
CA PRO A 391 13.23 -23.19 -21.30
C PRO A 391 14.19 -21.99 -21.13
N LYS A 392 14.08 -21.31 -19.97
CA LYS A 392 14.85 -20.10 -19.67
C LYS A 392 16.36 -20.34 -19.81
N GLN A 393 17.12 -19.27 -20.07
CA GLN A 393 18.58 -19.24 -20.29
C GLN A 393 19.10 -19.75 -21.65
N HIS A 394 18.25 -20.25 -22.55
CA HIS A 394 18.68 -20.50 -23.93
C HIS A 394 18.94 -19.18 -24.69
N THR A 395 19.99 -19.17 -25.52
CA THR A 395 20.47 -17.99 -26.27
C THR A 395 20.56 -18.30 -27.77
N THR A 396 19.39 -18.38 -28.42
CA THR A 396 19.27 -18.54 -29.89
C THR A 396 18.91 -17.20 -30.55
N GLY A 397 19.04 -17.10 -31.87
CA GLY A 397 18.64 -15.92 -32.63
C GLY A 397 17.13 -15.68 -32.59
N ILE A 398 16.74 -14.41 -32.51
CA ILE A 398 15.35 -13.97 -32.68
C ILE A 398 15.31 -12.99 -33.84
N THR A 399 14.58 -13.34 -34.90
CA THR A 399 14.28 -12.45 -36.02
C THR A 399 12.97 -11.71 -35.74
N PHE A 400 13.02 -10.38 -35.76
CA PHE A 400 11.83 -9.52 -35.67
C PHE A 400 11.36 -9.10 -37.07
N THR A 401 10.04 -9.11 -37.31
CA THR A 401 9.45 -8.68 -38.59
C THR A 401 8.18 -7.86 -38.39
N SER A 402 7.99 -6.81 -39.19
CA SER A 402 6.74 -6.03 -39.24
C SER A 402 5.78 -6.58 -40.29
N SER A 403 4.49 -6.67 -39.98
CA SER A 403 3.45 -7.03 -40.96
C SER A 403 3.10 -5.88 -41.92
N ASN A 404 3.54 -4.66 -41.64
CA ASN A 404 3.43 -3.50 -42.54
C ASN A 404 4.47 -2.42 -42.20
N ASP A 405 5.58 -2.48 -42.94
CA ASP A 405 6.72 -1.58 -42.85
C ASP A 405 6.43 -0.11 -43.27
N GLU A 406 5.25 0.18 -43.83
CA GLU A 406 4.78 1.55 -44.07
C GLU A 406 4.16 2.20 -42.83
N ILE A 407 3.66 1.41 -41.87
CA ILE A 407 3.02 1.88 -40.63
C ILE A 407 4.08 2.00 -39.53
N ALA A 408 4.78 0.91 -39.24
CA ALA A 408 5.95 0.91 -38.38
C ALA A 408 6.99 -0.13 -38.83
N LYS A 409 8.26 0.23 -38.73
CA LYS A 409 9.40 -0.66 -39.02
C LYS A 409 9.99 -1.20 -37.72
N VAL A 410 10.51 -2.42 -37.74
CA VAL A 410 11.26 -3.00 -36.62
C VAL A 410 12.69 -3.34 -37.05
N ASP A 411 13.67 -3.17 -36.16
CA ASP A 411 15.04 -3.62 -36.37
C ASP A 411 15.35 -4.95 -35.66
N GLN A 412 16.54 -5.51 -35.94
CA GLN A 412 16.99 -6.79 -35.38
C GLN A 412 17.05 -6.85 -33.85
N ASN A 413 17.04 -5.70 -33.16
CA ASN A 413 17.06 -5.61 -31.70
C ASN A 413 15.64 -5.48 -31.11
N GLY A 414 14.59 -5.56 -31.94
CA GLY A 414 13.21 -5.32 -31.53
C GLY A 414 12.82 -3.85 -31.42
N THR A 415 13.64 -2.91 -31.93
CA THR A 415 13.32 -1.48 -31.89
C THR A 415 12.29 -1.14 -32.96
N VAL A 416 11.09 -0.72 -32.56
CA VAL A 416 9.98 -0.36 -33.47
C VAL A 416 9.94 1.16 -33.65
N LYS A 417 9.90 1.65 -34.89
CA LYS A 417 9.76 3.08 -35.25
C LYS A 417 8.42 3.34 -35.93
N GLY A 418 7.65 4.33 -35.44
CA GLY A 418 6.45 4.83 -36.11
C GLY A 418 6.78 5.57 -37.41
N ILE A 419 6.12 5.21 -38.51
CA ILE A 419 6.28 5.81 -39.84
C ILE A 419 5.01 6.53 -40.30
N LYS A 420 3.83 5.92 -40.07
CA LYS A 420 2.53 6.43 -40.51
C LYS A 420 1.44 5.91 -39.58
N MET A 421 0.42 6.72 -39.30
CA MET A 421 -0.69 6.32 -38.43
C MET A 421 -1.39 5.04 -38.93
N GLY A 422 -1.69 4.13 -38.01
CA GLY A 422 -2.28 2.82 -38.27
C GLY A 422 -1.94 1.78 -37.20
N THR A 423 -2.32 0.53 -37.44
CA THR A 423 -2.03 -0.62 -36.57
C THR A 423 -1.28 -1.70 -37.37
N VAL A 424 -0.32 -2.36 -36.73
CA VAL A 424 0.54 -3.38 -37.35
C VAL A 424 0.88 -4.49 -36.34
N LEU A 425 1.20 -5.69 -36.83
CA LEU A 425 1.73 -6.77 -36.00
C LEU A 425 3.26 -6.80 -36.11
N ILE A 426 3.94 -6.93 -34.98
CA ILE A 426 5.38 -7.21 -34.93
C ILE A 426 5.57 -8.64 -34.42
N SER A 427 6.09 -9.51 -35.28
CA SER A 427 6.36 -10.91 -34.95
C SER A 427 7.81 -11.11 -34.50
N ALA A 428 8.02 -12.07 -33.62
CA ALA A 428 9.33 -12.58 -33.21
C ALA A 428 9.41 -14.08 -33.50
N THR A 429 10.45 -14.50 -34.22
CA THR A 429 10.63 -15.88 -34.70
C THR A 429 12.04 -16.37 -34.39
N THR A 430 12.13 -17.61 -33.89
CA THR A 430 13.38 -18.31 -33.56
C THR A 430 13.99 -19.03 -34.76
N ASP A 431 15.26 -19.44 -34.65
CA ASP A 431 15.97 -20.19 -35.69
C ASP A 431 15.30 -21.55 -36.04
N ASN A 432 14.54 -22.16 -35.11
CA ASN A 432 13.76 -23.38 -35.36
C ASN A 432 12.28 -23.12 -35.72
N GLY A 433 11.92 -21.88 -36.07
CA GLY A 433 10.61 -21.51 -36.61
C GLY A 433 9.49 -21.33 -35.58
N MET A 434 9.74 -21.51 -34.29
CA MET A 434 8.77 -21.14 -33.25
C MET A 434 8.57 -19.62 -33.24
N SER A 435 7.32 -19.16 -33.20
CA SER A 435 6.97 -17.74 -33.38
C SER A 435 5.77 -17.25 -32.56
N THR A 436 5.80 -15.94 -32.28
CA THR A 436 4.80 -15.17 -31.50
C THR A 436 4.72 -13.72 -32.01
N PHE A 437 3.76 -12.91 -31.54
CA PHE A 437 3.56 -11.52 -32.02
C PHE A 437 2.95 -10.54 -31.01
N ALA A 438 3.26 -9.26 -31.20
CA ALA A 438 2.69 -8.11 -30.50
C ALA A 438 1.95 -7.17 -31.48
N VAL A 439 1.00 -6.38 -30.96
CA VAL A 439 0.23 -5.38 -31.73
C VAL A 439 0.81 -3.98 -31.48
N VAL A 440 1.03 -3.17 -32.52
CA VAL A 440 1.58 -1.81 -32.41
C VAL A 440 0.69 -0.79 -33.12
N ASN A 441 0.40 0.33 -32.46
CA ASN A 441 -0.43 1.44 -32.97
C ASN A 441 0.39 2.74 -33.18
N VAL A 442 0.06 3.56 -34.18
CA VAL A 442 0.85 4.77 -34.55
C VAL A 442 0.03 6.08 -34.63
N THR A 443 0.57 7.21 -34.14
CA THR A 443 -0.10 8.53 -33.96
C THR A 443 0.66 9.75 -34.58
N ALA A 444 0.24 11.02 -34.37
CA ALA A 444 0.57 12.19 -35.24
C ALA A 444 1.80 13.09 -34.89
N GLU A 445 2.08 14.14 -35.70
CA GLU A 445 3.28 15.05 -35.70
C GLU A 445 3.05 16.50 -35.14
N ARG A 446 4.13 17.28 -34.84
CA ARG A 446 4.16 18.54 -34.01
C ARG A 446 4.50 19.89 -34.76
N THR A 447 4.37 21.07 -34.11
CA THR A 447 4.44 22.47 -34.69
C THR A 447 5.21 23.57 -33.85
N ALA A 448 5.42 24.82 -34.35
CA ALA A 448 6.46 25.81 -33.90
C ALA A 448 6.02 27.30 -33.57
N ILE A 449 6.93 28.17 -33.05
CA ILE A 449 6.73 29.25 -32.01
C ILE A 449 7.09 30.75 -32.40
N PRO A 450 6.47 31.84 -31.82
CA PRO A 450 6.69 33.31 -32.14
C PRO A 450 7.48 34.24 -31.12
N VAL A 451 7.71 35.54 -31.43
CA VAL A 451 8.71 36.49 -30.77
C VAL A 451 8.30 38.02 -30.70
N ILE A 452 8.97 38.86 -29.85
CA ILE A 452 8.77 40.32 -29.55
C ILE A 452 9.81 41.30 -30.17
N LYS A 453 9.59 42.64 -30.12
CA LYS A 453 10.51 43.70 -30.65
C LYS A 453 11.08 44.76 -29.67
N GLU A 454 10.31 45.54 -28.88
CA GLU A 454 10.86 46.62 -28.00
C GLU A 454 9.93 47.05 -26.82
N ALA A 455 10.44 47.63 -25.70
CA ALA A 455 9.62 48.12 -24.54
C ALA A 455 10.29 49.15 -23.57
N LYS A 456 9.49 49.88 -22.74
CA LYS A 456 9.93 50.84 -21.67
C LYS A 456 8.86 51.15 -20.57
N MET A 457 9.29 51.49 -19.33
CA MET A 457 8.50 51.92 -18.14
C MET A 457 8.73 53.40 -17.68
N ASN A 458 7.81 53.99 -16.89
CA ASN A 458 7.89 55.32 -16.24
C ASN A 458 7.33 55.33 -14.79
N ALA A 459 7.88 56.17 -13.88
CA ALA A 459 7.53 56.23 -12.43
C ALA A 459 7.68 57.66 -11.81
N SER A 460 7.35 57.83 -10.50
CA SER A 460 7.42 59.11 -9.76
C SER A 460 8.31 59.04 -8.49
N SER A 461 8.68 60.20 -7.92
CA SER A 461 9.93 60.35 -7.12
C SER A 461 9.89 59.98 -5.63
N ASN A 462 8.77 59.50 -5.08
CA ASN A 462 8.67 59.00 -3.70
C ASN A 462 7.75 57.78 -3.68
N LEU A 463 8.31 56.58 -3.59
CA LEU A 463 7.54 55.35 -3.44
C LEU A 463 7.11 55.19 -1.97
N LEU A 464 5.80 55.22 -1.76
CA LEU A 464 5.14 54.89 -0.50
C LEU A 464 3.89 54.08 -0.84
N VAL A 465 3.37 53.37 0.16
CA VAL A 465 2.04 52.76 0.20
C VAL A 465 0.99 53.75 -0.38
N GLY A 466 0.42 53.44 -1.55
CA GLY A 466 -0.63 54.22 -2.25
C GLY A 466 -0.18 55.16 -3.39
N LYS A 467 0.60 54.68 -4.39
CA LYS A 467 1.09 55.45 -5.58
C LYS A 467 1.30 54.59 -6.85
N THR A 468 1.22 55.16 -8.07
CA THR A 468 1.03 54.42 -9.35
C THR A 468 2.21 54.52 -10.36
N VAL A 469 2.36 53.53 -11.27
CA VAL A 469 3.48 53.32 -12.26
C VAL A 469 2.95 52.91 -13.67
N THR A 470 3.70 53.04 -14.80
CA THR A 470 3.17 52.79 -16.20
C THR A 470 4.17 52.27 -17.29
N LEU A 471 3.73 51.59 -18.37
CA LEU A 471 4.51 50.86 -19.44
C LEU A 471 4.15 51.14 -20.95
N THR A 472 5.03 50.78 -21.92
CA THR A 472 4.86 50.84 -23.41
C THR A 472 5.74 49.82 -24.22
N TYR A 473 5.35 49.34 -25.43
CA TYR A 473 6.07 48.32 -26.25
C TYR A 473 5.65 48.14 -27.75
N SER A 474 6.33 47.28 -28.55
CA SER A 474 5.96 46.85 -29.95
C SER A 474 6.46 45.43 -30.41
N TYR A 475 6.02 44.96 -31.60
CA TYR A 475 6.12 43.57 -32.14
C TYR A 475 6.77 43.38 -33.54
N LYS A 476 6.91 42.12 -33.99
CA LYS A 476 7.31 41.70 -35.35
C LYS A 476 6.76 40.30 -35.72
N LEU A 477 5.75 40.21 -36.59
CA LEU A 477 4.94 38.99 -36.80
C LEU A 477 4.96 38.48 -38.27
N LYS A 478 4.47 37.25 -38.49
CA LYS A 478 4.12 36.66 -39.80
C LYS A 478 2.60 36.69 -40.01
N GLU A 479 2.17 36.52 -41.27
CA GLU A 479 0.77 36.68 -41.71
C GLU A 479 -0.26 35.73 -41.06
N ASP A 480 0.18 34.67 -40.39
CA ASP A 480 -0.64 33.71 -39.65
C ASP A 480 -0.98 34.15 -38.21
N ASN A 481 -0.25 35.11 -37.66
CA ASN A 481 -0.36 35.56 -36.26
C ASN A 481 -0.88 37.01 -36.17
N VAL A 482 -2.15 37.23 -36.51
CA VAL A 482 -2.67 38.55 -36.95
C VAL A 482 -3.13 39.53 -35.83
N ASN A 483 -2.67 39.40 -34.57
CA ASN A 483 -3.08 40.30 -33.48
C ASN A 483 -1.93 40.70 -32.54
N ASP A 484 -1.73 42.00 -32.35
CA ASP A 484 -0.59 42.64 -31.66
C ASP A 484 -0.76 42.69 -30.12
N ALA A 485 -1.44 41.70 -29.52
CA ALA A 485 -1.80 41.69 -28.11
C ALA A 485 -0.68 41.07 -27.23
N ALA A 486 -0.15 41.84 -26.27
CA ALA A 486 0.84 41.33 -25.31
C ALA A 486 0.28 41.05 -23.92
N LYS A 487 0.80 39.99 -23.30
CA LYS A 487 0.68 39.76 -21.87
C LYS A 487 1.71 40.63 -21.14
N ILE A 488 1.30 41.29 -20.06
CA ILE A 488 2.11 42.22 -19.27
C ILE A 488 2.04 41.77 -17.80
N ARG A 489 3.20 41.68 -17.12
CA ARG A 489 3.31 41.26 -15.72
C ARG A 489 4.17 42.25 -14.94
N TRP A 490 3.68 42.76 -13.82
CA TRP A 490 4.39 43.65 -12.89
C TRP A 490 4.91 42.87 -11.67
N TYR A 491 6.02 43.35 -11.10
CA TYR A 491 6.70 42.77 -9.94
C TYR A 491 7.14 43.88 -8.97
N ALA A 492 7.30 43.58 -7.67
CA ALA A 492 8.12 44.34 -6.73
C ALA A 492 9.34 43.49 -6.35
N VAL A 493 10.47 44.12 -6.01
CA VAL A 493 11.80 43.46 -5.95
C VAL A 493 12.67 44.02 -4.84
N LYS A 494 13.18 43.18 -3.92
CA LYS A 494 14.07 43.63 -2.83
C LYS A 494 15.32 42.78 -2.83
N GLY A 495 16.48 43.42 -3.00
CA GLY A 495 17.67 42.68 -3.44
C GLY A 495 17.37 41.91 -4.72
N ASP A 496 17.57 40.59 -4.68
CA ASP A 496 17.34 39.67 -5.80
C ASP A 496 15.97 38.93 -5.71
N GLU A 497 15.12 39.20 -4.72
CA GLU A 497 13.81 38.55 -4.54
C GLU A 497 12.70 39.30 -5.30
N TYR A 498 11.95 38.61 -6.19
CA TYR A 498 10.90 39.18 -7.05
C TYR A 498 9.49 38.69 -6.67
N TYR A 499 8.54 39.62 -6.55
CA TYR A 499 7.17 39.42 -6.07
C TYR A 499 6.16 39.89 -7.13
N ILE A 500 5.38 39.00 -7.76
CA ILE A 500 4.41 39.38 -8.81
C ILE A 500 3.24 40.17 -8.20
N LEU A 501 2.91 41.32 -8.81
CA LEU A 501 1.92 42.27 -8.28
C LEU A 501 0.61 42.33 -9.06
N GLN A 502 0.69 42.27 -10.39
CA GLN A 502 -0.43 42.39 -11.32
C GLN A 502 -0.02 41.80 -12.68
N GLU A 503 -0.91 41.06 -13.34
CA GLU A 503 -0.67 40.52 -14.67
C GLU A 503 -1.97 40.46 -15.49
N GLY A 504 -1.86 40.66 -16.80
CA GLY A 504 -2.95 40.40 -17.75
C GLY A 504 -2.54 40.67 -19.20
N VAL A 505 -3.51 40.73 -20.11
CA VAL A 505 -3.26 40.95 -21.55
C VAL A 505 -3.85 42.29 -21.99
N GLY A 506 -3.09 43.07 -22.77
CA GLY A 506 -3.55 44.32 -23.37
C GLY A 506 -3.41 45.57 -22.47
N GLU A 507 -3.94 46.69 -22.97
CA GLU A 507 -3.68 48.05 -22.45
C GLU A 507 -3.95 48.24 -20.95
N ALA A 508 -4.99 47.61 -20.40
CA ALA A 508 -5.37 47.78 -18.99
C ALA A 508 -4.29 47.34 -17.99
N PHE A 509 -3.34 46.50 -18.43
CA PHE A 509 -2.24 45.99 -17.61
C PHE A 509 -0.94 46.77 -17.81
N LYS A 510 -0.98 47.93 -18.48
CA LYS A 510 0.16 48.86 -18.60
C LYS A 510 0.41 49.72 -17.35
N SER A 511 -0.26 49.50 -16.22
CA SER A 511 -0.05 50.27 -14.99
C SER A 511 -0.40 49.51 -13.71
N TYR A 512 0.26 49.87 -12.59
CA TYR A 512 0.12 49.26 -11.26
C TYR A 512 0.12 50.32 -10.13
N GLU A 513 -0.58 50.08 -9.01
CA GLU A 513 -0.59 50.93 -7.81
C GLU A 513 -0.06 50.23 -6.55
N LEU A 514 0.96 50.85 -5.93
CA LEU A 514 1.69 50.44 -4.74
C LEU A 514 0.82 50.34 -3.48
N LYS A 515 1.06 49.33 -2.66
CA LYS A 515 0.28 48.99 -1.48
C LYS A 515 1.13 48.83 -0.21
N SER A 516 0.48 48.39 0.87
CA SER A 516 1.08 48.02 2.16
C SER A 516 1.85 46.70 2.11
N GLU A 517 1.82 45.95 1.00
CA GLU A 517 2.67 44.78 0.74
C GLU A 517 3.98 45.15 0.03
N ASP A 518 3.95 46.13 -0.90
CA ASP A 518 5.14 46.70 -1.57
C ASP A 518 6.06 47.47 -0.60
N ALA A 519 5.66 47.49 0.67
CA ALA A 519 6.39 47.49 1.93
C ALA A 519 7.79 46.83 1.97
N GLY A 520 8.67 47.20 1.04
CA GLY A 520 10.06 46.79 1.01
C GLY A 520 10.73 46.81 -0.36
N PHE A 521 10.01 47.17 -1.44
CA PHE A 521 10.29 46.53 -2.73
C PHE A 521 10.24 47.49 -3.94
N THR A 522 11.11 47.26 -4.91
CA THR A 522 11.37 48.00 -6.15
C THR A 522 10.58 47.46 -7.33
N ILE A 523 9.93 48.30 -8.13
CA ILE A 523 8.97 47.79 -9.14
C ILE A 523 9.64 47.44 -10.48
N TYR A 524 9.25 46.31 -11.07
CA TYR A 524 9.71 45.76 -12.37
C TYR A 524 8.48 45.34 -13.21
N ALA A 525 8.64 45.10 -14.53
CA ALA A 525 7.60 44.49 -15.36
C ALA A 525 8.10 43.85 -16.67
N ASP A 526 7.42 42.77 -17.11
CA ASP A 526 7.70 41.98 -18.33
C ASP A 526 6.54 41.95 -19.33
N ILE A 527 6.84 41.70 -20.61
CA ILE A 527 5.90 41.68 -21.75
C ILE A 527 6.12 40.43 -22.65
N TYR A 528 5.06 39.77 -23.15
CA TYR A 528 5.08 38.47 -23.88
C TYR A 528 4.11 38.39 -25.09
N PRO A 529 4.42 37.63 -26.18
CA PRO A 529 3.45 37.24 -27.23
C PRO A 529 2.35 36.28 -26.73
N ALA A 530 1.15 36.35 -27.32
CA ALA A 530 -0.05 35.64 -26.83
C ALA A 530 -0.53 34.42 -27.68
N ALA A 531 0.22 33.96 -28.69
CA ALA A 531 -0.18 32.88 -29.60
C ALA A 531 0.56 31.54 -29.36
N THR A 532 -0.03 30.43 -29.82
CA THR A 532 0.37 29.04 -29.48
C THR A 532 0.52 28.08 -30.67
N THR A 533 1.16 26.93 -30.42
CA THR A 533 1.26 25.80 -31.37
C THR A 533 0.16 24.75 -31.17
N THR A 534 0.01 23.82 -32.13
CA THR A 534 -0.96 22.69 -32.09
C THR A 534 -0.76 21.76 -30.89
N TYR A 535 0.41 21.81 -30.24
CA TYR A 535 0.75 21.05 -29.03
C TYR A 535 1.08 21.99 -27.85
N GLY A 536 0.54 23.22 -27.85
CA GLY A 536 0.43 24.09 -26.67
C GLY A 536 1.57 25.07 -26.37
N GLN A 537 2.59 25.22 -27.24
CA GLN A 537 3.82 25.96 -26.89
C GLN A 537 3.75 27.48 -27.17
N TYR A 538 4.45 28.31 -26.38
CA TYR A 538 4.38 29.80 -26.37
C TYR A 538 5.75 30.50 -26.59
N GLY A 539 5.72 31.82 -26.88
CA GLY A 539 6.89 32.68 -27.14
C GLY A 539 7.53 33.41 -25.93
N THR A 540 8.65 34.12 -26.18
CA THR A 540 9.62 34.60 -25.15
C THR A 540 9.47 36.10 -24.76
N PRO A 541 9.70 36.50 -23.47
CA PRO A 541 9.46 37.88 -22.96
C PRO A 541 10.60 38.91 -23.04
N TYR A 542 10.29 40.15 -22.60
CA TYR A 542 11.18 41.32 -22.44
C TYR A 542 10.83 42.17 -21.17
N THR A 543 11.79 42.82 -20.48
CA THR A 543 11.70 43.36 -19.08
C THR A 543 11.99 44.88 -18.90
N CYS A 544 11.49 45.52 -17.82
CA CYS A 544 11.66 46.96 -17.42
C CYS A 544 11.63 47.19 -15.87
N SER A 545 12.04 48.36 -15.30
CA SER A 545 12.00 48.65 -13.82
C SER A 545 12.03 50.13 -13.32
N THR A 546 11.87 50.35 -11.98
CA THR A 546 11.76 51.67 -11.27
C THR A 546 12.82 52.05 -10.22
N GLN A 547 13.49 51.09 -9.58
CA GLN A 547 14.70 51.24 -8.73
C GLN A 547 14.64 51.58 -7.16
N THR A 548 13.52 51.56 -6.33
CA THR A 548 13.48 51.86 -4.81
C THR A 548 12.26 51.28 -3.89
N GLU A 549 12.19 51.34 -2.49
CA GLU A 549 11.52 50.40 -1.41
C GLU A 549 10.66 50.86 -0.05
N VAL A 550 10.00 49.96 0.87
CA VAL A 550 9.11 50.15 2.21
C VAL A 550 9.05 49.05 3.52
N LYS A 551 7.99 48.68 4.44
CA LYS A 551 7.94 47.85 5.85
C LYS A 551 6.60 47.13 6.61
N ALA A 552 6.57 46.18 7.71
CA ALA A 552 5.38 45.35 8.44
C ALA A 552 5.31 44.75 10.04
N ASN A 553 4.36 43.84 10.64
CA ASN A 553 3.97 43.41 12.16
C ASN A 553 3.27 41.95 12.71
N GLY A 554 2.82 41.61 14.05
CA GLY A 554 2.20 40.30 14.78
C GLY A 554 1.42 40.32 16.28
N ASP A 555 0.90 39.41 17.28
CA ASP A 555 0.63 37.91 17.83
C ASP A 555 -0.42 37.55 19.13
N GLU A 556 -0.64 36.32 19.85
CA GLU A 556 -1.85 35.82 20.83
C GLU A 556 -1.88 34.50 21.95
N LYS A 557 -2.91 33.95 22.83
CA LYS A 557 -3.02 32.70 23.91
C LYS A 557 -4.36 31.85 24.54
N CYS A 558 -4.48 30.47 24.87
CA CYS A 558 -5.73 29.46 25.02
C CYS A 558 -6.12 28.42 26.28
N LEU A 559 -7.34 27.68 26.40
CA LEU A 559 -7.84 26.54 27.38
C LEU A 559 -9.22 25.61 27.24
N LEU A 560 -9.42 24.35 27.87
CA LEU A 560 -10.64 23.56 28.58
C LEU A 560 -11.55 22.22 28.12
N ARG A 561 -11.74 21.05 28.91
CA ARG A 561 -12.93 20.03 29.19
C ARG A 561 -12.64 19.10 30.46
N GLU A 562 -13.55 18.20 30.94
CA GLU A 562 -13.51 17.18 32.06
C GLU A 562 -13.89 17.51 33.55
N LYS A 563 -13.24 18.45 34.27
CA LYS A 563 -13.40 18.59 35.76
C LYS A 563 -14.04 19.90 36.28
N ALA A 564 -14.73 20.65 35.43
CA ALA A 564 -14.99 22.08 35.61
C ALA A 564 -16.00 22.53 36.71
N PHE A 565 -16.43 21.67 37.64
CA PHE A 565 -17.54 21.98 38.57
C PHE A 565 -17.23 21.85 40.07
N SER A 566 -15.96 21.71 40.46
CA SER A 566 -15.55 21.61 41.88
C SER A 566 -14.39 22.53 42.31
N GLU A 567 -13.88 23.42 41.44
CA GLU A 567 -12.66 24.20 41.71
C GLU A 567 -12.76 25.69 41.31
N ASP A 568 -13.02 26.54 42.31
CA ASP A 568 -12.63 27.94 42.57
C ASP A 568 -12.70 29.06 41.49
N ASN A 569 -12.71 28.78 40.19
CA ASN A 569 -12.46 29.80 39.16
C ASN A 569 -13.71 30.32 38.42
N TRP A 570 -14.85 29.65 38.57
CA TRP A 570 -16.13 30.04 37.96
C TRP A 570 -17.10 30.60 39.00
N ASN A 571 -17.62 31.79 38.74
CA ASN A 571 -18.64 32.45 39.55
C ASN A 571 -20.03 32.18 38.95
N ARG A 572 -21.01 31.80 39.79
CA ARG A 572 -22.41 31.56 39.39
C ARG A 572 -23.33 32.55 40.10
N VAL A 573 -24.31 33.07 39.36
CA VAL A 573 -25.44 33.84 39.91
C VAL A 573 -26.75 33.27 39.39
N GLY A 574 -27.75 33.13 40.25
CA GLY A 574 -29.01 32.46 39.92
C GLY A 574 -28.87 30.93 39.91
N ASP A 575 -29.97 30.25 39.54
CA ASP A 575 -30.04 28.80 39.58
C ASP A 575 -29.85 28.16 38.21
N LEU A 576 -28.93 27.19 38.18
CA LEU A 576 -28.69 26.28 37.08
C LEU A 576 -29.09 24.87 37.53
N VAL A 577 -29.75 24.13 36.63
CA VAL A 577 -30.16 22.74 36.80
C VAL A 577 -29.29 21.85 35.92
N ARG A 578 -28.84 20.73 36.47
CA ARG A 578 -28.15 19.65 35.74
C ARG A 578 -29.22 18.75 35.11
N VAL A 579 -29.14 18.50 33.80
CA VAL A 579 -30.20 17.81 33.05
C VAL A 579 -29.95 16.30 32.92
N THR A 580 -28.70 15.86 33.04
CA THR A 580 -28.33 14.43 33.07
C THR A 580 -27.26 14.16 34.14
N GLU A 581 -27.25 12.95 34.71
CA GLU A 581 -26.27 12.51 35.71
C GLU A 581 -25.16 11.61 35.12
N ASP A 582 -25.01 11.62 33.79
CA ASP A 582 -23.99 10.86 33.05
C ASP A 582 -22.74 11.71 32.75
N ASN A 583 -21.74 11.10 32.10
CA ASN A 583 -20.48 11.75 31.75
C ASN A 583 -20.61 12.90 30.72
N ASN A 584 -21.79 13.13 30.11
CA ASN A 584 -22.09 14.30 29.29
C ASN A 584 -23.08 15.25 30.00
N SER A 585 -22.79 15.58 31.26
CA SER A 585 -23.67 16.38 32.13
C SER A 585 -23.94 17.80 31.63
N PHE A 586 -25.11 18.01 31.03
CA PHE A 586 -25.55 19.33 30.56
C PHE A 586 -26.06 20.24 31.69
N LEU A 587 -25.77 21.54 31.57
CA LEU A 587 -26.37 22.60 32.39
C LEU A 587 -27.37 23.45 31.59
N THR A 588 -28.43 23.88 32.27
CA THR A 588 -29.42 24.90 31.83
C THR A 588 -29.77 25.83 32.98
N ALA A 589 -30.30 27.03 32.70
CA ALA A 589 -30.97 27.85 33.72
C ALA A 589 -32.25 27.18 34.29
N ASP A 590 -32.55 27.45 35.56
CA ASP A 590 -33.81 27.08 36.21
C ASP A 590 -34.97 27.83 35.54
N SER A 591 -35.85 27.06 34.89
CA SER A 591 -37.04 27.53 34.17
C SER A 591 -38.04 28.35 35.01
N THR A 592 -37.86 28.43 36.33
CA THR A 592 -38.70 29.18 37.27
C THR A 592 -38.13 30.53 37.73
N LYS A 593 -36.81 30.78 37.57
CA LYS A 593 -36.13 31.97 38.14
C LYS A 593 -35.62 32.99 37.11
N GLN A 594 -35.95 32.76 35.84
CA GLN A 594 -35.84 33.67 34.68
C GLN A 594 -34.45 34.15 34.25
N ASN A 595 -33.48 34.35 35.15
CA ASN A 595 -32.11 34.73 34.80
C ASN A 595 -31.07 33.85 35.53
N ALA A 596 -30.04 33.42 34.83
CA ALA A 596 -28.86 32.78 35.42
C ALA A 596 -27.57 33.19 34.67
N VAL A 597 -26.45 33.28 35.41
CA VAL A 597 -25.14 33.70 34.90
C VAL A 597 -24.04 32.76 35.37
N LEU A 598 -23.09 32.47 34.47
CA LEU A 598 -21.86 31.75 34.75
C LEU A 598 -20.66 32.55 34.17
N SER A 599 -19.65 32.88 34.98
CA SER A 599 -18.50 33.69 34.52
C SER A 599 -17.14 33.23 35.06
N TYR A 600 -16.10 33.39 34.24
CA TYR A 600 -14.73 32.96 34.48
C TYR A 600 -13.77 34.14 34.43
N LYS A 601 -12.88 34.26 35.42
CA LYS A 601 -11.90 35.34 35.47
C LYS A 601 -10.62 34.93 34.75
N TYR A 602 -10.33 35.58 33.63
CA TYR A 602 -9.17 35.30 32.78
C TYR A 602 -8.36 36.57 32.53
N GLY A 603 -7.04 36.50 32.77
CA GLY A 603 -6.09 37.55 32.41
C GLY A 603 -6.36 38.97 32.94
N THR A 604 -5.67 39.93 32.31
CA THR A 604 -5.86 41.39 32.50
C THR A 604 -5.96 42.16 31.19
N ASP A 605 -5.78 41.47 30.05
CA ASP A 605 -5.98 41.99 28.69
C ASP A 605 -6.92 41.01 27.96
N PHE A 606 -7.92 41.56 27.27
CA PHE A 606 -8.92 40.84 26.51
C PHE A 606 -8.88 41.19 25.01
N ASN A 607 -7.88 41.95 24.56
CA ASN A 607 -7.51 41.97 23.16
C ASN A 607 -6.86 40.64 22.80
N ASN A 608 -7.05 40.22 21.56
CA ASN A 608 -6.55 38.96 21.01
C ASN A 608 -7.03 37.81 21.92
N ASN A 609 -8.36 37.63 22.03
CA ASN A 609 -9.03 36.61 22.86
C ASN A 609 -10.22 36.02 22.10
N THR A 610 -10.35 34.68 22.05
CA THR A 610 -11.31 33.92 21.23
C THR A 610 -12.10 32.89 22.06
N ILE A 611 -13.30 33.26 22.48
CA ILE A 611 -14.24 32.35 23.14
C ILE A 611 -14.83 31.39 22.10
N PHE A 612 -14.93 30.11 22.43
CA PHE A 612 -15.62 29.07 21.67
C PHE A 612 -16.64 28.36 22.55
N GLY A 613 -17.80 28.00 22.01
CA GLY A 613 -18.86 27.32 22.76
C GLY A 613 -19.64 26.31 21.92
N ARG A 614 -20.04 25.18 22.53
CA ARG A 614 -20.89 24.13 21.95
C ARG A 614 -22.16 23.97 22.78
N PHE A 615 -23.30 24.12 22.12
CA PHE A 615 -24.63 24.19 22.74
C PHE A 615 -25.65 23.38 21.94
N ARG A 616 -26.77 22.99 22.58
CA ARG A 616 -27.96 22.45 21.89
C ARG A 616 -29.22 22.88 22.62
N PHE A 617 -30.36 22.97 21.94
CA PHE A 617 -31.65 23.13 22.62
C PHE A 617 -32.09 21.81 23.26
N GLU A 618 -32.85 21.90 24.34
CA GLU A 618 -33.55 20.76 24.94
C GLU A 618 -34.44 20.02 23.93
N PRO A 619 -34.21 18.71 23.63
CA PRO A 619 -34.95 17.96 22.61
C PRO A 619 -36.48 17.98 22.73
N SER A 620 -37.03 18.15 23.93
CA SER A 620 -38.48 18.28 24.15
C SER A 620 -39.07 19.67 23.86
N LEU A 621 -38.25 20.68 23.52
CA LEU A 621 -38.67 22.08 23.33
C LEU A 621 -38.25 22.68 21.97
N LYS A 622 -39.06 23.64 21.48
CA LYS A 622 -38.94 24.24 20.14
C LYS A 622 -38.14 25.56 20.14
N GLY A 623 -36.90 25.50 20.61
CA GLY A 623 -35.98 26.64 20.63
C GLY A 623 -36.40 27.80 21.55
N PHE A 624 -36.09 29.04 21.16
CA PHE A 624 -36.42 30.23 21.94
C PHE A 624 -37.92 30.57 21.89
N ASN A 625 -38.52 30.71 23.08
CA ASN A 625 -39.88 31.24 23.26
C ASN A 625 -39.91 32.78 23.16
N ASP A 626 -41.11 33.37 23.14
CA ASP A 626 -41.26 34.84 23.11
C ASP A 626 -40.64 35.46 24.37
N GLY A 627 -39.65 36.32 24.17
CA GLY A 627 -38.86 36.94 25.25
C GLY A 627 -37.72 36.08 25.82
N GLY A 628 -37.29 35.00 25.16
CA GLY A 628 -36.10 34.24 25.55
C GLY A 628 -34.83 34.67 24.80
N SER A 629 -33.69 34.72 25.49
CA SER A 629 -32.37 35.02 24.91
C SER A 629 -31.23 34.22 25.56
N PHE A 630 -30.08 34.22 24.88
CA PHE A 630 -28.78 33.76 25.39
C PHE A 630 -27.73 34.82 25.07
N SER A 631 -26.79 35.09 25.98
CA SER A 631 -25.74 36.09 25.77
C SER A 631 -24.36 35.56 26.18
N GLU A 632 -23.38 35.66 25.28
CA GLU A 632 -21.96 35.50 25.57
C GLU A 632 -21.31 36.88 25.73
N TYR A 633 -20.38 37.03 26.68
CA TYR A 633 -19.74 38.31 26.97
C TYR A 633 -18.21 38.18 26.97
N LEU A 634 -17.57 39.07 26.23
CA LEU A 634 -16.12 39.29 26.28
C LEU A 634 -15.83 40.53 27.15
N ASN A 635 -14.87 40.40 28.07
CA ASN A 635 -14.51 41.40 29.06
C ASN A 635 -15.71 41.92 29.89
N PHE A 636 -16.50 41.00 30.44
CA PHE A 636 -17.64 41.30 31.30
C PHE A 636 -17.21 41.88 32.66
N ASN A 637 -17.45 43.17 32.86
CA ASN A 637 -17.16 43.87 34.11
C ASN A 637 -18.00 45.17 34.26
N ASP A 638 -17.73 45.90 35.34
CA ASP A 638 -18.40 47.15 35.74
C ASP A 638 -17.94 48.40 34.93
N LYS A 639 -16.86 48.26 34.14
CA LYS A 639 -16.25 49.26 33.25
C LYS A 639 -16.71 49.11 31.79
N GLY A 640 -17.29 47.98 31.39
CA GLY A 640 -17.79 47.72 30.03
C GLY A 640 -17.92 46.23 29.71
N TYR A 641 -18.30 45.94 28.47
CA TYR A 641 -18.26 44.61 27.85
C TYR A 641 -18.55 44.68 26.34
N TYR A 642 -18.22 43.62 25.61
CA TYR A 642 -18.91 43.26 24.36
C TYR A 642 -19.83 42.07 24.63
N ARG A 643 -21.04 42.10 24.05
CA ARG A 643 -22.08 41.09 24.27
C ARG A 643 -22.60 40.55 22.95
N LEU A 644 -22.42 39.26 22.71
CA LEU A 644 -23.05 38.54 21.60
C LEU A 644 -24.36 37.93 22.12
N GLU A 645 -25.48 38.52 21.73
CA GLU A 645 -26.82 38.07 22.13
C GLU A 645 -27.49 37.29 20.99
N ILE A 646 -28.09 36.14 21.31
CA ILE A 646 -28.96 35.36 20.44
C ILE A 646 -30.39 35.46 20.96
N THR A 647 -31.33 35.88 20.12
CA THR A 647 -32.75 36.08 20.44
C THR A 647 -33.67 35.39 19.45
N LYS A 648 -34.95 35.26 19.80
CA LYS A 648 -36.01 34.90 18.86
C LYS A 648 -36.28 36.03 17.86
N GLY A 649 -36.35 35.71 16.57
CA GLY A 649 -36.67 36.67 15.52
C GLY A 649 -38.16 36.99 15.40
N GLY A 650 -38.48 37.96 14.54
CA GLY A 650 -39.85 38.46 14.31
C GLY A 650 -40.84 37.48 13.68
N ASN A 651 -40.45 36.21 13.49
CA ASN A 651 -41.37 35.11 13.25
C ASN A 651 -41.01 33.91 14.15
N THR A 652 -41.97 33.02 14.39
CA THR A 652 -41.81 31.89 15.33
C THR A 652 -40.86 30.77 14.86
N LYS A 653 -40.08 31.01 13.79
CA LYS A 653 -39.09 30.08 13.23
C LYS A 653 -37.78 30.78 12.83
N SER A 654 -37.33 31.79 13.57
CA SER A 654 -36.05 32.44 13.31
C SER A 654 -35.32 32.80 14.60
N ALA A 655 -34.00 32.88 14.51
CA ALA A 655 -33.15 33.55 15.49
C ALA A 655 -32.60 34.86 14.89
N VAL A 656 -32.27 35.81 15.75
CA VAL A 656 -31.52 37.03 15.42
C VAL A 656 -30.32 37.09 16.34
N VAL A 657 -29.17 37.44 15.79
CA VAL A 657 -27.93 37.57 16.56
C VAL A 657 -27.46 39.00 16.49
N ASN A 658 -27.25 39.58 17.67
CA ASN A 658 -26.94 40.97 17.92
C ASN A 658 -25.57 41.05 18.61
N LEU A 659 -24.65 41.85 18.07
CA LEU A 659 -23.40 42.18 18.74
C LEU A 659 -23.52 43.59 19.34
N TYR A 660 -23.49 43.68 20.67
CA TYR A 660 -23.58 44.90 21.44
C TYR A 660 -22.24 45.28 22.10
N LYS A 661 -22.13 46.55 22.47
CA LYS A 661 -21.09 47.10 23.33
C LYS A 661 -21.68 47.90 24.48
N ARG A 662 -21.01 47.87 25.63
CA ARG A 662 -21.20 48.83 26.71
C ARG A 662 -19.85 49.34 27.22
N GLU A 663 -19.76 50.64 27.51
CA GLU A 663 -18.56 51.29 28.08
C GLU A 663 -18.94 52.14 29.29
N ASN A 664 -18.06 52.19 30.31
CA ASN A 664 -18.09 53.10 31.45
C ASN A 664 -19.49 53.35 32.05
N LYS A 665 -20.25 52.27 32.22
CA LYS A 665 -21.65 52.22 32.69
C LYS A 665 -22.70 52.98 31.86
N GLN A 666 -22.32 53.53 30.70
CA GLN A 666 -23.24 54.15 29.73
C GLN A 666 -24.29 53.15 29.22
N GLN A 667 -25.23 53.62 28.40
CA GLN A 667 -26.23 52.76 27.76
C GLN A 667 -25.57 51.78 26.78
N GLU A 668 -26.14 50.58 26.66
CA GLU A 668 -25.69 49.58 25.68
C GLU A 668 -26.02 50.03 24.24
N VAL A 669 -25.09 49.80 23.31
CA VAL A 669 -25.19 50.18 21.90
C VAL A 669 -25.09 48.93 21.02
N LEU A 670 -26.03 48.77 20.08
CA LEU A 670 -25.97 47.73 19.05
C LEU A 670 -24.92 48.12 18.00
N LEU A 671 -23.92 47.26 17.77
CA LEU A 671 -22.87 47.48 16.77
C LEU A 671 -23.25 46.91 15.41
N ILE A 672 -23.77 45.68 15.37
CA ILE A 672 -24.17 44.96 14.16
C ILE A 672 -25.13 43.81 14.54
N SER A 673 -26.02 43.41 13.63
CA SER A 673 -26.85 42.21 13.79
C SER A 673 -27.08 41.47 12.48
N ASP A 674 -27.37 40.17 12.57
CA ASP A 674 -27.81 39.33 11.45
C ASP A 674 -29.10 38.57 11.83
N SER A 675 -30.08 38.70 10.95
CA SER A 675 -31.39 38.05 11.00
C SER A 675 -31.75 37.34 9.69
N THR A 676 -30.89 37.45 8.67
CA THR A 676 -31.12 36.95 7.31
C THR A 676 -30.50 35.57 7.15
N SER A 677 -29.22 35.40 7.52
CA SER A 677 -28.50 34.13 7.38
C SER A 677 -29.00 33.05 8.37
N LEU A 678 -29.66 33.48 9.45
CA LEU A 678 -30.21 32.63 10.51
C LEU A 678 -31.73 32.37 10.38
N LYS A 679 -32.38 32.99 9.38
CA LYS A 679 -33.81 32.85 9.11
C LYS A 679 -34.15 31.39 8.80
N ASN A 680 -35.18 30.84 9.44
CA ASN A 680 -35.58 29.42 9.36
C ASN A 680 -34.61 28.39 9.97
N ASN A 681 -33.31 28.67 10.02
CA ASN A 681 -32.29 27.65 10.32
C ASN A 681 -32.27 27.15 11.78
N PHE A 682 -32.43 28.05 12.76
CA PHE A 682 -32.29 27.71 14.19
C PHE A 682 -33.47 26.94 14.81
N THR A 683 -34.63 26.90 14.15
CA THR A 683 -35.89 26.35 14.71
C THR A 683 -36.70 25.49 13.74
N GLN A 684 -36.24 25.27 12.51
CA GLN A 684 -36.71 24.13 11.72
C GLN A 684 -36.01 22.83 12.16
N SER A 685 -34.75 22.91 12.58
CA SER A 685 -33.98 21.80 13.15
C SER A 685 -34.41 21.41 14.57
N SER A 686 -35.35 22.12 15.20
CA SER A 686 -35.78 21.85 16.58
C SER A 686 -36.85 20.74 16.66
N GLY A 687 -36.45 19.51 16.34
CA GLY A 687 -37.23 18.28 16.47
C GLY A 687 -36.62 17.32 17.52
N GLU A 688 -37.10 16.08 17.58
CA GLU A 688 -36.76 15.12 18.66
C GLU A 688 -35.25 14.76 18.78
N ASN A 689 -34.41 15.21 17.84
CA ASN A 689 -32.96 14.96 17.79
C ASN A 689 -32.10 16.25 17.74
N ASN A 690 -32.56 17.40 18.26
CA ASN A 690 -31.88 18.71 18.27
C ASN A 690 -30.33 18.65 18.13
N PRO A 691 -29.76 18.95 16.94
CA PRO A 691 -28.31 18.90 16.73
C PRO A 691 -27.60 20.01 17.51
N TYR A 692 -26.31 19.80 17.80
CA TYR A 692 -25.51 20.86 18.40
C TYR A 692 -25.29 22.04 17.43
N PHE A 693 -25.08 23.22 17.99
CA PHE A 693 -24.50 24.36 17.31
C PHE A 693 -23.26 24.86 18.04
N TYR A 694 -22.39 25.52 17.29
CA TYR A 694 -21.10 26.03 17.73
C TYR A 694 -21.09 27.54 17.56
N ILE A 695 -20.57 28.25 18.57
CA ILE A 695 -20.31 29.68 18.55
C ILE A 695 -18.79 29.90 18.66
N THR A 696 -18.28 30.93 17.99
CA THR A 696 -16.94 31.47 18.20
C THR A 696 -17.04 32.98 18.28
N PHE A 697 -16.55 33.59 19.36
CA PHE A 697 -16.64 35.03 19.62
C PHE A 697 -15.26 35.56 20.03
N SER A 698 -14.64 36.34 19.13
CA SER A 698 -13.28 36.86 19.31
C SER A 698 -13.19 38.39 19.27
N LYS A 699 -12.13 38.92 19.87
CA LYS A 699 -11.59 40.25 19.55
C LYS A 699 -10.12 40.12 19.20
N ASP A 700 -9.77 40.44 17.97
CA ASP A 700 -8.44 40.31 17.38
C ASP A 700 -7.99 41.73 17.02
N GLY A 701 -7.23 42.37 17.93
CA GLY A 701 -6.91 43.79 17.89
C GLY A 701 -8.16 44.67 17.77
N GLU A 702 -8.22 45.49 16.71
CA GLU A 702 -9.38 46.34 16.44
C GLU A 702 -10.60 45.57 15.88
N ARG A 703 -10.51 44.28 15.54
CA ARG A 703 -11.63 43.55 14.93
C ARG A 703 -12.32 42.65 15.94
N ILE A 704 -13.64 42.69 16.00
CA ILE A 704 -14.47 41.77 16.77
C ILE A 704 -15.18 40.85 15.79
N THR A 705 -15.19 39.55 16.06
CA THR A 705 -15.74 38.53 15.15
C THR A 705 -16.64 37.59 15.91
N ALA A 706 -17.85 37.32 15.40
CA ALA A 706 -18.77 36.35 15.98
C ALA A 706 -19.31 35.42 14.89
N GLN A 707 -19.04 34.12 15.03
CA GLN A 707 -19.36 33.08 14.05
C GLN A 707 -20.21 31.98 14.65
N ILE A 708 -21.13 31.43 13.86
CA ILE A 708 -22.12 30.44 14.30
C ILE A 708 -22.29 29.37 13.22
N ARG A 709 -22.28 28.08 13.58
CA ARG A 709 -22.57 26.95 12.68
C ARG A 709 -23.29 25.81 13.39
N LEU A 710 -23.89 24.89 12.63
CA LEU A 710 -24.46 23.65 13.15
C LEU A 710 -23.44 22.50 13.15
N GLU A 711 -23.77 21.43 13.84
CA GLU A 711 -23.10 20.14 13.74
C GLU A 711 -23.34 19.46 12.39
N GLY A 712 -22.32 18.76 11.87
CA GLY A 712 -22.27 18.28 10.49
C GLY A 712 -21.92 19.38 9.47
N GLU A 713 -22.21 20.65 9.74
CA GLU A 713 -21.95 21.76 8.83
C GLU A 713 -20.50 22.28 8.90
N THR A 714 -19.86 22.36 7.73
CA THR A 714 -18.54 22.99 7.53
C THR A 714 -18.63 24.50 7.29
N LYS A 715 -19.82 25.01 6.94
CA LYS A 715 -20.05 26.43 6.65
C LYS A 715 -20.75 27.13 7.83
N ASN A 716 -20.30 28.34 8.13
CA ASN A 716 -20.96 29.20 9.11
C ASN A 716 -22.35 29.65 8.62
N LEU A 717 -23.37 29.47 9.47
CA LEU A 717 -24.72 30.00 9.32
C LEU A 717 -24.77 31.52 9.48
N ALA A 718 -23.88 32.10 10.30
CA ALA A 718 -23.66 33.54 10.39
C ALA A 718 -22.19 33.83 10.73
N SER A 719 -21.69 34.98 10.26
CA SER A 719 -20.35 35.48 10.57
C SER A 719 -20.39 37.00 10.63
N LEU A 720 -20.69 37.52 11.81
CA LEU A 720 -20.66 38.94 12.13
C LEU A 720 -19.20 39.38 12.32
N SER A 721 -18.84 40.57 11.83
CA SER A 721 -17.59 41.21 12.19
C SER A 721 -17.74 42.72 12.23
N TYR A 722 -17.12 43.34 13.23
CA TYR A 722 -17.20 44.77 13.50
C TYR A 722 -15.82 45.33 13.85
N LYS A 723 -15.54 46.59 13.53
CA LYS A 723 -14.26 47.25 13.86
C LYS A 723 -14.44 48.21 15.04
N ASP A 724 -13.76 47.91 16.15
CA ASP A 724 -13.78 48.70 17.37
C ASP A 724 -12.37 48.80 18.00
N ALA A 725 -11.87 50.01 18.13
CA ALA A 725 -10.53 50.30 18.64
C ALA A 725 -10.44 50.45 20.18
N ALA A 726 -11.53 50.26 20.92
CA ALA A 726 -11.49 50.45 22.37
C ALA A 726 -10.66 49.36 23.08
N PRO A 727 -9.73 49.75 23.99
CA PRO A 727 -8.89 48.81 24.70
C PRO A 727 -9.68 48.07 25.80
N LEU A 728 -9.46 46.77 25.91
CA LEU A 728 -10.05 45.95 26.97
C LEU A 728 -9.04 45.67 28.09
N GLY A 729 -9.20 46.36 29.22
CA GLY A 729 -8.52 46.01 30.48
C GLY A 729 -9.18 44.81 31.18
N GLU A 730 -8.80 44.57 32.44
CA GLU A 730 -9.27 43.43 33.26
C GLU A 730 -10.79 43.21 33.28
N GLY A 731 -11.22 41.95 33.30
CA GLY A 731 -12.62 41.54 33.44
C GLY A 731 -12.80 40.03 33.47
N THR A 732 -13.93 39.55 32.93
CA THR A 732 -14.29 38.12 32.90
C THR A 732 -14.85 37.72 31.53
N VAL A 733 -14.81 36.42 31.20
CA VAL A 733 -15.73 35.86 30.20
C VAL A 733 -17.01 35.48 30.93
N ALA A 734 -18.19 35.79 30.38
CA ALA A 734 -19.46 35.45 31.03
C ALA A 734 -20.51 34.95 30.04
N PHE A 735 -21.47 34.20 30.57
CA PHE A 735 -22.61 33.63 29.85
C PHE A 735 -23.88 33.90 30.66
N CYS A 736 -24.90 34.48 30.02
CA CYS A 736 -26.21 34.75 30.63
C CYS A 736 -27.33 34.07 29.83
N TRP A 737 -28.30 33.49 30.55
CA TRP A 737 -29.53 32.95 30.00
C TRP A 737 -30.71 33.73 30.60
N GLU A 738 -31.58 34.29 29.76
CA GLU A 738 -32.68 35.17 30.19
C GLU A 738 -34.03 34.77 29.56
N GLY A 739 -35.10 34.92 30.34
CA GLY A 739 -36.49 34.90 29.86
C GLY A 739 -37.27 33.60 30.06
N CYS A 740 -38.41 33.49 29.36
CA CYS A 740 -39.43 32.46 29.62
C CYS A 740 -39.11 31.11 28.96
N LYS A 741 -38.50 30.20 29.72
CA LYS A 741 -38.22 28.80 29.33
C LYS A 741 -37.47 28.58 27.99
N PRO A 742 -36.37 29.28 27.67
CA PRO A 742 -35.37 28.73 26.77
C PRO A 742 -34.49 27.75 27.53
N VAL A 743 -34.65 26.44 27.31
CA VAL A 743 -33.75 25.42 27.89
C VAL A 743 -32.62 25.17 26.88
N LEU A 744 -31.46 25.75 27.15
CA LEU A 744 -30.25 25.60 26.34
C LEU A 744 -29.22 24.79 27.13
N LEU A 745 -28.75 23.71 26.53
CA LEU A 745 -27.83 22.73 27.10
C LEU A 745 -26.41 23.03 26.61
N THR A 746 -25.52 23.34 27.54
CA THR A 746 -24.09 23.61 27.27
C THR A 746 -23.25 22.34 27.42
N ASP A 747 -22.27 22.09 26.54
CA ASP A 747 -21.44 20.88 26.53
C ASP A 747 -19.92 21.15 26.60
N SER A 748 -19.43 22.20 25.93
CA SER A 748 -18.04 22.64 26.05
C SER A 748 -17.91 24.12 25.78
N ILE A 749 -17.07 24.83 26.54
CA ILE A 749 -16.73 26.24 26.33
C ILE A 749 -15.22 26.36 26.45
N CYS A 750 -14.53 26.75 25.39
CA CYS A 750 -13.07 26.90 25.35
C CYS A 750 -12.71 28.39 25.24
N ILE A 751 -11.96 28.92 26.20
CA ILE A 751 -11.44 30.30 26.12
C ILE A 751 -10.08 30.21 25.43
N THR A 752 -10.13 30.20 24.11
CA THR A 752 -8.97 30.18 23.20
C THR A 752 -8.33 31.56 23.11
N SER A 753 -7.07 31.55 22.70
CA SER A 753 -6.44 32.46 21.74
C SER A 753 -5.02 31.89 21.42
N ASN A 754 -4.22 32.50 20.55
CA ASN A 754 -3.16 31.84 19.75
C ASN A 754 -2.14 30.87 20.41
N ASN A 755 -1.47 31.25 21.51
CA ASN A 755 -0.43 30.47 22.21
C ASN A 755 -0.95 29.19 22.90
N ILE A 756 -1.09 28.11 22.14
CA ILE A 756 -0.55 26.82 22.61
C ILE A 756 0.96 26.92 22.38
N SER A 757 1.75 27.16 23.43
CA SER A 757 3.18 27.32 23.25
C SER A 757 3.88 25.96 23.21
N ASP A 758 4.44 25.62 22.04
CA ASP A 758 5.43 24.55 21.88
C ASP A 758 6.80 24.94 22.49
N GLU A 759 6.82 25.75 23.56
CA GLU A 759 8.03 26.31 24.16
C GLU A 759 8.91 25.19 24.74
N GLY A 760 10.08 25.00 24.15
CA GLY A 760 11.02 23.94 24.51
C GLY A 760 10.94 22.68 23.63
N LYS A 761 9.89 22.52 22.81
CA LYS A 761 9.72 21.34 21.94
C LYS A 761 10.28 21.58 20.55
N GLN A 762 11.13 20.66 20.09
CA GLN A 762 11.59 20.61 18.71
C GLN A 762 10.42 20.16 17.82
N ARG A 763 10.31 20.70 16.61
CA ARG A 763 9.19 20.39 15.70
C ARG A 763 9.70 19.86 14.36
N ILE A 764 8.91 18.97 13.75
CA ILE A 764 9.18 18.35 12.46
C ILE A 764 7.94 18.49 11.59
N PHE A 765 8.03 19.27 10.51
CA PHE A 765 6.97 19.37 9.51
C PHE A 765 7.21 18.36 8.38
N LEU A 766 6.16 17.66 7.96
CA LEU A 766 6.25 16.70 6.84
C LEU A 766 5.51 17.26 5.62
N MET A 767 6.22 17.42 4.51
CA MET A 767 5.68 17.80 3.20
C MET A 767 5.87 16.65 2.22
N GLY A 768 4.82 16.32 1.48
CA GLY A 768 4.89 15.27 0.48
C GLY A 768 3.54 14.85 -0.07
N ASP A 769 3.52 13.64 -0.62
CA ASP A 769 2.38 13.07 -1.34
C ASP A 769 1.63 11.98 -0.53
N SER A 770 0.92 11.08 -1.22
CA SER A 770 0.13 9.99 -0.64
C SER A 770 0.96 8.91 0.07
N THR A 771 2.27 8.80 -0.18
CA THR A 771 3.14 7.92 0.65
C THR A 771 3.45 8.52 2.02
N VAL A 772 3.16 9.81 2.23
CA VAL A 772 3.51 10.57 3.45
C VAL A 772 2.27 10.99 4.25
N LYS A 773 1.14 11.24 3.57
CA LYS A 773 -0.13 11.74 4.16
C LYS A 773 -0.65 10.92 5.36
N HIS A 774 -1.31 11.61 6.29
CA HIS A 774 -2.18 11.02 7.32
C HIS A 774 -3.57 10.65 6.75
N TYR A 775 -3.98 9.40 6.93
CA TYR A 775 -5.25 8.82 6.47
C TYR A 775 -6.27 8.60 7.60
N GLY A 776 -5.86 8.63 8.86
CA GLY A 776 -6.76 8.73 10.01
C GLY A 776 -7.61 7.49 10.23
N ASN A 777 -8.93 7.58 10.06
CA ASN A 777 -9.85 6.46 10.33
C ASN A 777 -9.97 5.46 9.18
N ASP A 778 -9.34 5.69 8.02
CA ASP A 778 -9.11 4.62 7.05
C ASP A 778 -8.19 3.55 7.67
N ASN A 779 -8.43 2.29 7.31
CA ASN A 779 -7.72 1.12 7.84
C ASN A 779 -7.06 0.25 6.77
N THR A 780 -7.18 0.64 5.50
CA THR A 780 -6.61 -0.06 4.35
C THR A 780 -5.22 0.50 4.01
N ILE A 781 -5.15 1.84 3.89
CA ILE A 781 -4.00 2.62 3.46
C ILE A 781 -3.37 3.41 4.62
N GLY A 782 -2.10 3.77 4.49
CA GLY A 782 -1.41 4.72 5.37
C GLY A 782 -0.17 5.32 4.71
N GLY A 783 0.23 6.53 5.12
CA GLY A 783 1.51 7.13 4.76
C GLY A 783 2.52 7.04 5.90
N TRP A 784 3.83 6.96 5.62
CA TRP A 784 4.85 6.83 6.68
C TRP A 784 4.84 8.03 7.64
N GLY A 785 4.44 9.21 7.16
CA GLY A 785 4.28 10.41 7.99
C GLY A 785 3.08 10.38 8.95
N GLU A 786 2.18 9.40 8.87
CA GLU A 786 1.18 9.12 9.90
C GLU A 786 1.81 8.44 11.12
N TYR A 787 2.86 7.64 10.90
CA TYR A 787 3.42 6.74 11.91
C TYR A 787 4.76 7.20 12.48
N LEU A 788 5.45 8.14 11.83
CA LEU A 788 6.75 8.64 12.27
C LEU A 788 6.72 9.20 13.72
N VAL A 789 5.57 9.70 14.18
CA VAL A 789 5.35 10.21 15.55
C VAL A 789 5.39 9.12 16.63
N ASN A 790 5.44 7.84 16.25
CA ASN A 790 5.61 6.72 17.17
C ASN A 790 7.09 6.44 17.52
N PHE A 791 8.03 7.03 16.79
CA PHE A 791 9.48 6.80 16.92
C PHE A 791 10.25 8.02 17.44
N PHE A 792 9.53 8.95 18.08
CA PHE A 792 10.11 10.07 18.81
C PHE A 792 9.47 10.20 20.19
N ASP A 793 10.17 10.85 21.11
CA ASP A 793 9.63 11.24 22.41
C ASP A 793 8.68 12.45 22.32
N ASP A 794 8.07 12.82 23.46
CA ASP A 794 7.12 13.92 23.51
C ASP A 794 7.74 15.31 23.29
N ASP A 795 9.06 15.48 23.36
CA ASP A 795 9.71 16.77 23.08
C ASP A 795 9.83 17.05 21.58
N ILE A 796 9.52 16.05 20.73
CA ILE A 796 9.35 16.19 19.29
C ILE A 796 7.88 16.33 18.90
N LYS A 797 7.52 17.45 18.28
CA LYS A 797 6.21 17.69 17.70
C LYS A 797 6.21 17.47 16.17
N ILE A 798 5.70 16.33 15.72
CA ILE A 798 5.44 16.10 14.30
C ILE A 798 4.15 16.82 13.85
N ILE A 799 4.23 17.50 12.71
CA ILE A 799 3.16 18.25 12.06
C ILE A 799 3.10 17.80 10.59
N ASN A 800 2.32 16.75 10.32
CA ASN A 800 2.16 16.22 8.97
C ASN A 800 1.22 17.11 8.14
N LYS A 801 1.73 17.61 7.00
CA LYS A 801 1.03 18.49 6.05
C LYS A 801 1.05 17.93 4.62
N ALA A 802 1.56 16.71 4.44
CA ALA A 802 1.53 16.00 3.17
C ALA A 802 0.10 15.66 2.73
N GLU A 803 -0.13 15.63 1.42
CA GLU A 803 -1.47 15.47 0.85
C GLU A 803 -1.48 14.58 -0.41
N GLY A 804 -2.43 13.67 -0.48
CA GLY A 804 -2.43 12.57 -1.45
C GLY A 804 -2.52 13.02 -2.92
N GLY A 805 -1.74 12.40 -3.80
CA GLY A 805 -1.73 12.75 -5.22
C GLY A 805 -1.09 14.11 -5.57
N ARG A 806 -0.48 14.82 -4.61
CA ARG A 806 0.23 16.09 -4.90
C ARG A 806 1.65 15.83 -5.41
N SER A 807 2.20 16.82 -6.11
CA SER A 807 3.56 16.84 -6.64
C SER A 807 4.33 18.06 -6.12
N SER A 808 5.64 18.12 -6.37
CA SER A 808 6.49 19.27 -6.02
C SER A 808 5.98 20.59 -6.63
N ARG A 809 5.19 20.52 -7.71
CA ARG A 809 4.48 21.67 -8.27
C ARG A 809 3.09 21.86 -7.67
N SER A 810 2.23 20.85 -7.68
CA SER A 810 0.81 21.04 -7.33
C SER A 810 0.62 21.41 -5.85
N TYR A 811 1.54 20.98 -4.99
CA TYR A 811 1.59 21.37 -3.57
C TYR A 811 1.88 22.88 -3.40
N ILE A 812 2.76 23.46 -4.22
CA ILE A 812 3.01 24.92 -4.23
C ILE A 812 1.81 25.67 -4.85
N ASN A 813 1.19 25.11 -5.89
CA ASN A 813 0.02 25.71 -6.54
C ASN A 813 -1.20 25.83 -5.60
N GLN A 814 -1.45 24.79 -4.80
CA GLN A 814 -2.49 24.78 -3.76
C GLN A 814 -2.12 25.65 -2.54
N GLY A 815 -0.99 26.39 -2.56
CA GLY A 815 -0.56 27.27 -1.48
C GLY A 815 -0.09 26.56 -0.21
N ARG A 816 0.05 25.23 -0.23
CA ARG A 816 0.42 24.41 0.95
C ARG A 816 1.83 24.68 1.43
N LEU A 817 2.76 25.00 0.53
CA LEU A 817 4.10 25.45 0.91
C LEU A 817 4.02 26.76 1.73
N ASP A 818 3.27 27.75 1.25
CA ASP A 818 3.08 29.04 1.93
C ASP A 818 2.42 28.85 3.31
N GLU A 819 1.44 27.95 3.41
CA GLU A 819 0.77 27.60 4.66
C GLU A 819 1.76 27.04 5.69
N VAL A 820 2.53 26.01 5.34
CA VAL A 820 3.51 25.43 6.27
C VAL A 820 4.60 26.45 6.63
N VAL A 821 5.11 27.21 5.67
CA VAL A 821 6.12 28.26 5.88
C VAL A 821 5.60 29.40 6.78
N SER A 822 4.28 29.60 6.87
CA SER A 822 3.68 30.51 7.85
C SER A 822 3.70 29.97 9.28
N MET A 823 3.74 28.65 9.46
CA MET A 823 3.77 27.97 10.76
C MET A 823 5.20 27.77 11.32
N LEU A 824 6.24 27.87 10.48
CA LEU A 824 7.64 27.60 10.85
C LEU A 824 8.23 28.65 11.81
N ARG A 825 9.11 28.18 12.69
CA ARG A 825 9.94 28.93 13.63
C ARG A 825 11.42 28.52 13.46
N PRO A 826 12.39 29.35 13.90
CA PRO A 826 13.80 28.97 13.88
C PRO A 826 14.06 27.68 14.66
N GLY A 827 14.85 26.78 14.08
CA GLY A 827 15.16 25.45 14.63
C GLY A 827 14.21 24.34 14.20
N ASP A 828 12.98 24.61 13.74
CA ASP A 828 12.09 23.58 13.19
C ASP A 828 12.77 22.81 12.05
N TYR A 829 12.51 21.51 11.91
CA TYR A 829 12.92 20.74 10.73
C TYR A 829 11.75 20.54 9.77
N VAL A 830 12.05 20.42 8.48
CA VAL A 830 11.04 20.21 7.43
C VAL A 830 11.50 19.12 6.48
N PHE A 831 10.81 17.98 6.51
CA PHE A 831 11.10 16.83 5.66
C PHE A 831 10.27 16.93 4.38
N ILE A 832 10.94 16.86 3.21
CA ILE A 832 10.36 17.18 1.91
C ILE A 832 10.51 15.98 0.98
N GLN A 833 9.41 15.30 0.65
CA GLN A 833 9.39 14.10 -0.21
C GLN A 833 8.43 14.25 -1.40
N PHE A 834 8.96 14.41 -2.61
CA PHE A 834 8.19 14.45 -3.87
C PHE A 834 8.89 13.62 -4.96
N GLY A 835 8.21 13.40 -6.09
CA GLY A 835 8.68 12.56 -7.21
C GLY A 835 7.63 11.55 -7.67
N THR A 836 6.75 11.09 -6.78
CA THR A 836 5.76 10.02 -7.01
C THR A 836 4.71 10.38 -8.06
N ASN A 837 4.16 11.59 -7.96
CA ASN A 837 3.15 12.11 -8.89
C ASN A 837 3.76 13.00 -9.97
N ASP A 838 4.91 13.60 -9.67
CA ASP A 838 5.75 14.38 -10.58
C ASP A 838 6.09 13.59 -11.85
N GLN A 839 6.42 12.31 -11.74
CA GLN A 839 6.80 11.50 -12.91
C GLN A 839 5.63 11.01 -13.80
N ARG A 840 4.38 11.37 -13.51
CA ARG A 840 3.22 10.93 -14.32
C ARG A 840 3.23 11.56 -15.72
N THR A 841 2.67 10.86 -16.70
CA THR A 841 2.64 11.30 -18.12
C THR A 841 1.28 11.03 -18.80
N ASP A 842 0.23 10.76 -18.03
CA ASP A 842 -1.13 10.65 -18.53
C ASP A 842 -1.78 12.04 -18.72
N GLU A 843 -2.71 12.17 -19.68
CA GLU A 843 -3.29 13.47 -20.09
C GLU A 843 -3.94 14.23 -18.92
N ASN A 844 -4.59 13.50 -18.00
CA ASN A 844 -5.18 14.07 -16.79
C ASN A 844 -4.13 14.61 -15.82
N ALA A 845 -2.97 13.95 -15.73
CA ALA A 845 -1.91 14.34 -14.81
C ALA A 845 -1.13 15.57 -15.25
N PHE A 846 -0.98 15.86 -16.55
CA PHE A 846 -0.25 17.05 -17.00
C PHE A 846 -0.82 18.33 -16.39
N ALA A 847 -2.15 18.50 -16.42
CA ALA A 847 -2.83 19.70 -15.96
C ALA A 847 -2.59 20.04 -14.49
N GLU A 848 -2.42 19.05 -13.60
CA GLU A 848 -2.19 19.26 -12.17
C GLU A 848 -0.84 18.72 -11.68
N HIS A 849 -0.59 17.42 -11.84
CA HIS A 849 0.41 16.65 -11.09
C HIS A 849 1.80 16.59 -11.75
N SER A 850 1.88 16.21 -13.03
CA SER A 850 3.14 15.87 -13.71
C SER A 850 4.13 17.02 -13.70
N VAL A 851 5.43 16.77 -13.56
CA VAL A 851 6.50 17.79 -13.57
C VAL A 851 7.62 17.30 -14.50
N ILE A 852 8.12 18.15 -15.38
CA ILE A 852 9.20 17.78 -16.31
C ILE A 852 10.48 17.43 -15.52
N LEU A 853 11.17 16.34 -15.87
CA LEU A 853 12.48 16.01 -15.32
C LEU A 853 13.60 16.84 -15.99
N GLY A 854 13.60 16.85 -17.32
CA GLY A 854 14.69 17.38 -18.16
C GLY A 854 15.76 16.32 -18.44
N THR A 855 16.49 16.49 -19.54
CA THR A 855 17.62 15.63 -19.91
C THR A 855 18.86 16.02 -19.09
N PRO A 856 19.61 15.06 -18.51
CA PRO A 856 20.86 15.35 -17.82
C PRO A 856 21.97 15.78 -18.80
N ASP A 857 23.02 16.41 -18.29
CA ASP A 857 24.21 16.75 -19.06
C ASP A 857 25.13 15.53 -19.32
N GLU A 858 26.28 15.76 -19.98
CA GLU A 858 27.28 14.73 -20.30
C GLU A 858 27.92 14.05 -19.08
N ASN A 859 27.74 14.62 -17.87
CA ASN A 859 28.21 14.07 -16.60
C ASN A 859 27.07 13.43 -15.78
N GLY A 860 25.86 13.32 -16.35
CA GLY A 860 24.68 12.78 -15.68
C GLY A 860 23.98 13.77 -14.74
N LYS A 861 24.32 15.06 -14.79
CA LYS A 861 23.72 16.07 -13.90
C LYS A 861 22.37 16.54 -14.44
N TYR A 862 21.30 16.34 -13.67
CA TYR A 862 19.96 16.82 -14.03
C TYR A 862 19.88 18.35 -13.89
N PRO A 863 19.24 19.07 -14.85
CA PRO A 863 19.25 20.53 -14.89
C PRO A 863 18.39 21.16 -13.79
N GLU A 864 18.60 22.45 -13.51
CA GLU A 864 17.71 23.29 -12.70
C GLU A 864 17.06 24.35 -13.60
N THR A 865 15.89 24.05 -14.15
CA THR A 865 15.15 24.94 -15.05
C THR A 865 14.09 25.71 -14.27
N PRO A 866 14.15 27.05 -14.15
CA PRO A 866 13.18 27.80 -13.37
C PRO A 866 11.76 27.76 -13.91
N ALA A 867 10.80 27.45 -13.05
CA ALA A 867 9.39 27.51 -13.40
C ALA A 867 8.80 28.92 -13.27
N ARG A 868 7.67 29.12 -13.93
CA ARG A 868 6.95 30.38 -14.05
C ARG A 868 5.46 30.12 -13.86
N LYS A 869 4.82 30.82 -12.93
CA LYS A 869 3.35 30.77 -12.80
C LYS A 869 2.69 31.34 -14.07
N VAL A 870 1.48 30.90 -14.37
CA VAL A 870 0.54 31.45 -15.35
C VAL A 870 -0.83 31.61 -14.67
N ALA A 871 -1.81 32.23 -15.33
CA ALA A 871 -3.16 32.34 -14.76
C ALA A 871 -3.77 30.95 -14.59
N THR A 872 -4.43 30.70 -13.46
CA THR A 872 -5.06 29.40 -13.18
C THR A 872 -6.23 29.16 -14.14
N PRO A 873 -6.26 28.04 -14.88
CA PRO A 873 -7.37 27.70 -15.77
C PRO A 873 -8.71 27.68 -15.05
N GLN A 874 -9.75 28.25 -15.66
CA GLN A 874 -11.07 28.37 -15.03
C GLN A 874 -11.66 27.02 -14.60
N ASN A 875 -11.36 25.93 -15.31
CA ASN A 875 -11.74 24.57 -14.90
C ASN A 875 -11.03 24.09 -13.63
N ILE A 876 -9.78 24.50 -13.38
CA ILE A 876 -9.06 24.22 -12.13
C ILE A 876 -9.63 25.08 -11.00
N ILE A 877 -9.91 26.37 -11.26
CA ILE A 877 -10.63 27.24 -10.31
C ILE A 877 -11.99 26.62 -9.96
N ASP A 878 -12.77 26.16 -10.95
CA ASP A 878 -14.12 25.62 -10.73
C ASP A 878 -14.15 24.30 -9.97
N VAL A 879 -13.11 23.47 -10.07
CA VAL A 879 -12.93 22.26 -9.24
C VAL A 879 -12.56 22.64 -7.80
N TYR A 880 -11.62 23.56 -7.60
CA TYR A 880 -11.01 23.80 -6.28
C TYR A 880 -11.61 24.96 -5.47
N LYS A 881 -12.42 25.86 -6.06
CA LYS A 881 -13.01 27.06 -5.41
C LYS A 881 -13.83 26.81 -4.13
N ASN A 882 -14.36 25.60 -3.95
CA ASN A 882 -15.16 25.21 -2.78
C ASN A 882 -14.37 24.31 -1.80
N THR A 883 -13.07 24.12 -2.03
CA THR A 883 -12.18 23.33 -1.15
C THR A 883 -11.46 24.23 -0.15
N GLU A 884 -10.84 23.62 0.86
CA GLU A 884 -9.99 24.30 1.85
C GLU A 884 -8.73 24.95 1.21
N TYR A 885 -8.30 24.46 0.04
CA TYR A 885 -7.11 24.94 -0.69
C TYR A 885 -7.50 25.32 -2.13
N PRO A 886 -8.28 26.40 -2.32
CA PRO A 886 -8.59 26.89 -3.66
C PRO A 886 -7.28 27.32 -4.33
N TYR A 887 -7.14 26.96 -5.61
CA TYR A 887 -6.02 27.46 -6.40
C TYR A 887 -6.08 28.99 -6.45
N LYS A 888 -4.95 29.65 -6.14
CA LYS A 888 -4.77 31.10 -6.30
C LYS A 888 -4.95 31.48 -7.78
N ASP A 889 -5.16 32.76 -8.08
CA ASP A 889 -5.39 33.25 -9.46
C ASP A 889 -4.25 32.93 -10.43
N THR A 890 -3.07 32.55 -9.93
CA THR A 890 -1.96 32.00 -10.72
C THR A 890 -1.42 30.69 -10.15
N TYR A 891 -1.10 29.76 -11.05
CA TYR A 891 -0.50 28.46 -10.77
C TYR A 891 0.67 28.20 -11.71
N TYR A 892 1.62 27.34 -11.33
CA TYR A 892 2.60 26.79 -12.24
C TYR A 892 1.95 25.69 -13.12
N PRO A 893 2.04 25.73 -14.47
CA PRO A 893 1.45 24.74 -15.38
C PRO A 893 2.39 23.56 -15.66
N TYR A 894 2.02 22.64 -16.57
CA TYR A 894 2.82 21.44 -16.87
C TYR A 894 4.24 21.78 -17.34
N GLU A 895 4.30 22.68 -18.32
CA GLU A 895 5.43 22.91 -19.22
C GLU A 895 6.52 23.81 -18.62
N SER A 896 6.39 24.16 -17.33
CA SER A 896 7.14 25.24 -16.71
C SER A 896 8.17 24.70 -15.74
N GLY A 897 9.44 25.00 -15.97
CA GLY A 897 10.55 24.53 -15.14
C GLY A 897 10.68 23.01 -15.07
N ASN A 898 11.40 22.51 -14.06
CA ASN A 898 11.62 21.08 -13.90
C ASN A 898 11.77 20.63 -12.43
N PHE A 899 11.77 19.31 -12.22
CA PHE A 899 11.67 18.69 -10.90
C PHE A 899 12.75 19.15 -9.92
N LYS A 900 14.04 19.20 -10.34
CA LYS A 900 15.12 19.70 -9.48
C LYS A 900 14.83 21.12 -8.98
N TRP A 901 14.42 22.01 -9.88
CA TRP A 901 14.11 23.40 -9.52
C TRP A 901 12.88 23.49 -8.61
N TYR A 902 11.82 22.72 -8.84
CA TYR A 902 10.65 22.72 -7.96
C TYR A 902 10.99 22.26 -6.55
N LEU A 903 11.69 21.12 -6.41
CA LEU A 903 12.14 20.61 -5.12
C LEU A 903 13.09 21.61 -4.44
N LYS A 904 13.92 22.32 -5.22
CA LYS A 904 14.77 23.42 -4.73
C LYS A 904 13.99 24.60 -4.16
N GLN A 905 12.73 24.87 -4.54
CA GLN A 905 11.98 26.01 -3.98
C GLN A 905 11.64 25.84 -2.49
N TYR A 906 11.60 24.60 -2.01
CA TYR A 906 11.33 24.29 -0.60
C TYR A 906 12.51 24.65 0.30
N ILE A 907 13.74 24.44 -0.17
CA ILE A 907 14.98 24.64 0.58
C ILE A 907 15.15 26.08 1.11
N PRO A 908 15.09 27.15 0.28
CA PRO A 908 15.24 28.52 0.76
C PRO A 908 14.01 28.98 1.55
N ALA A 909 12.79 28.57 1.18
CA ALA A 909 11.57 28.92 1.90
C ALA A 909 11.57 28.42 3.36
N VAL A 910 12.20 27.25 3.59
CA VAL A 910 12.45 26.71 4.93
C VAL A 910 13.64 27.42 5.60
N LYS A 911 14.81 27.50 4.94
CA LYS A 911 16.02 28.16 5.49
C LYS A 911 15.75 29.62 5.91
N GLN A 912 14.92 30.36 5.18
CA GLN A 912 14.56 31.77 5.47
C GLN A 912 13.78 31.93 6.79
N LYS A 913 13.10 30.89 7.28
CA LYS A 913 12.43 30.88 8.59
C LYS A 913 13.36 30.49 9.74
N GLY A 914 14.65 30.26 9.46
CA GLY A 914 15.60 29.67 10.40
C GLY A 914 15.38 28.18 10.63
N ALA A 915 14.51 27.55 9.83
CA ALA A 915 14.20 26.12 9.88
C ALA A 915 15.16 25.32 8.98
N ILE A 916 15.26 24.02 9.20
CA ILE A 916 16.26 23.13 8.60
C ILE A 916 15.57 22.17 7.61
N PRO A 917 15.76 22.33 6.29
CA PRO A 917 15.18 21.42 5.31
C PRO A 917 15.96 20.09 5.26
N VAL A 918 15.22 18.99 5.11
CA VAL A 918 15.76 17.65 4.85
C VAL A 918 15.08 17.10 3.59
N ILE A 919 15.87 16.77 2.57
CA ILE A 919 15.36 16.19 1.33
C ILE A 919 15.21 14.68 1.49
N PHE A 920 14.04 14.18 1.16
CA PHE A 920 13.77 12.75 1.05
C PHE A 920 13.57 12.42 -0.44
N THR A 921 14.32 11.44 -0.96
CA THR A 921 14.03 10.88 -2.28
C THR A 921 12.63 10.24 -2.28
N PRO A 922 11.92 10.13 -3.43
CA PRO A 922 10.62 9.49 -3.45
C PRO A 922 10.75 8.01 -3.09
N ALA A 923 9.87 7.51 -2.22
CA ALA A 923 9.93 6.13 -1.77
C ALA A 923 9.80 5.13 -2.93
N CYS A 924 10.52 4.02 -2.82
CA CYS A 924 10.53 2.97 -3.83
C CYS A 924 9.12 2.41 -4.05
N ARG A 925 8.72 2.24 -5.32
CA ARG A 925 7.58 1.40 -5.70
C ARG A 925 8.06 -0.03 -5.93
N ILE A 926 7.17 -1.00 -5.77
CA ILE A 926 7.54 -2.43 -5.77
C ILE A 926 7.64 -3.03 -7.18
N PHE A 927 8.31 -2.33 -8.09
CA PHE A 927 8.70 -2.81 -9.42
C PHE A 927 9.90 -3.76 -9.29
N PHE A 928 9.62 -4.99 -8.87
CA PHE A 928 10.59 -6.07 -8.90
C PHE A 928 10.72 -6.68 -10.30
N ASP A 929 11.96 -6.94 -10.71
CA ASP A 929 12.30 -7.79 -11.84
C ASP A 929 12.17 -9.30 -11.49
N SER A 930 12.55 -10.15 -12.44
CA SER A 930 12.53 -11.61 -12.27
C SER A 930 13.58 -12.18 -11.32
N GLU A 931 14.54 -11.38 -10.86
CA GLU A 931 15.57 -11.77 -9.88
C GLU A 931 15.23 -11.30 -8.46
N GLY A 932 14.11 -10.60 -8.28
CA GLY A 932 13.73 -10.01 -7.00
C GLY A 932 14.50 -8.72 -6.69
N LYS A 933 15.03 -8.05 -7.72
CA LYS A 933 15.68 -6.75 -7.63
C LYS A 933 14.76 -5.64 -8.13
N ILE A 934 14.91 -4.44 -7.59
CA ILE A 934 14.06 -3.29 -7.96
C ILE A 934 14.60 -2.65 -9.25
N GLU A 935 13.76 -2.64 -10.29
CA GLU A 935 14.01 -1.94 -11.56
C GLU A 935 13.99 -0.41 -11.40
N ASN A 936 14.65 0.30 -12.33
CA ASN A 936 14.58 1.76 -12.40
C ASN A 936 13.19 2.21 -12.93
N HIS A 937 12.44 2.93 -12.11
CA HIS A 937 11.03 3.26 -12.33
C HIS A 937 10.64 4.68 -11.89
N PHE A 938 11.61 5.56 -11.63
CA PHE A 938 11.41 6.99 -11.38
C PHE A 938 11.95 7.83 -12.54
N GLY A 939 11.20 7.84 -13.65
CA GLY A 939 11.67 8.33 -14.94
C GLY A 939 12.82 7.50 -15.53
N GLU A 940 13.38 7.97 -16.64
CA GLU A 940 14.53 7.33 -17.28
C GLU A 940 15.71 7.26 -16.29
N ASN A 941 16.25 6.05 -16.10
CA ASN A 941 17.37 5.75 -15.20
C ASN A 941 17.21 6.27 -13.76
N ASN A 942 15.99 6.26 -13.20
CA ASN A 942 15.67 6.79 -11.86
C ASN A 942 16.00 8.29 -11.71
N GLY A 943 15.96 9.06 -12.79
CA GLY A 943 16.36 10.45 -12.79
C GLY A 943 15.65 11.37 -11.79
N TYR A 944 14.41 11.09 -11.37
CA TYR A 944 13.78 11.88 -10.29
C TYR A 944 14.45 11.62 -8.92
N VAL A 945 14.92 10.39 -8.64
CA VAL A 945 15.70 10.06 -7.44
C VAL A 945 17.08 10.73 -7.52
N LEU A 946 17.79 10.53 -8.64
CA LEU A 946 19.12 11.14 -8.86
C LEU A 946 19.07 12.68 -8.80
N SER A 947 18.02 13.28 -9.33
CA SER A 947 17.79 14.73 -9.27
C SER A 947 17.58 15.25 -7.84
N ALA A 948 16.99 14.47 -6.94
CA ALA A 948 16.80 14.84 -5.54
C ALA A 948 18.10 14.68 -4.73
N LEU A 949 18.85 13.60 -4.96
CA LEU A 949 20.18 13.38 -4.37
C LEU A 949 21.16 14.49 -4.77
N GLN A 950 21.30 14.75 -6.07
CA GLN A 950 22.15 15.83 -6.59
C GLN A 950 21.77 17.19 -6.02
N LEU A 951 20.48 17.52 -5.92
CA LEU A 951 20.03 18.76 -5.31
C LEU A 951 20.49 18.89 -3.85
N ALA A 952 20.41 17.82 -3.06
CA ALA A 952 20.76 17.88 -1.66
C ALA A 952 22.27 18.07 -1.43
N GLU A 953 23.10 17.43 -2.27
CA GLU A 953 24.55 17.66 -2.34
C GLU A 953 24.86 19.10 -2.78
N GLU A 954 24.24 19.58 -3.86
CA GLU A 954 24.45 20.92 -4.42
C GLU A 954 24.06 22.06 -3.45
N GLU A 955 22.98 21.88 -2.68
CA GLU A 955 22.48 22.86 -1.69
C GLU A 955 23.07 22.68 -0.28
N ASN A 956 23.95 21.68 -0.10
CA ASN A 956 24.51 21.23 1.17
C ASN A 956 23.44 21.13 2.27
N VAL A 957 22.42 20.31 2.03
CA VAL A 957 21.33 20.01 2.96
C VAL A 957 21.31 18.52 3.30
N LEU A 958 20.73 18.20 4.47
CA LEU A 958 20.56 16.82 4.90
C LEU A 958 19.67 16.06 3.90
N CYS A 959 20.08 14.85 3.55
CA CYS A 959 19.31 13.97 2.66
C CYS A 959 19.12 12.59 3.28
N VAL A 960 17.90 12.07 3.18
CA VAL A 960 17.58 10.66 3.40
C VAL A 960 17.28 10.05 2.03
N ASP A 961 18.10 9.11 1.57
CA ASP A 961 17.76 8.33 0.39
C ASP A 961 16.70 7.27 0.74
N LEU A 962 15.47 7.73 0.88
CA LEU A 962 14.32 6.89 1.16
C LEU A 962 14.06 5.87 0.03
N TYR A 963 14.40 6.20 -1.22
CA TYR A 963 14.37 5.27 -2.34
C TYR A 963 15.29 4.07 -2.09
N ASP A 964 16.59 4.30 -1.82
CA ASP A 964 17.51 3.18 -1.56
C ASP A 964 17.21 2.46 -0.24
N LEU A 965 16.82 3.19 0.82
CA LEU A 965 16.38 2.62 2.10
C LEU A 965 15.20 1.65 1.92
N THR A 966 14.18 2.06 1.15
CA THR A 966 13.00 1.22 0.89
C THR A 966 13.30 0.12 -0.12
N LYS A 967 14.08 0.38 -1.19
CA LYS A 967 14.59 -0.64 -2.11
C LYS A 967 15.34 -1.74 -1.36
N SER A 968 16.31 -1.39 -0.53
CA SER A 968 17.11 -2.32 0.27
C SER A 968 16.26 -3.10 1.29
N LEU A 969 15.27 -2.45 1.91
CA LEU A 969 14.27 -3.14 2.74
C LEU A 969 13.49 -4.17 1.92
N TYR A 970 13.00 -3.80 0.74
CA TYR A 970 12.14 -4.65 -0.10
C TYR A 970 12.90 -5.82 -0.73
N GLU A 971 14.13 -5.60 -1.20
CA GLU A 971 15.00 -6.67 -1.69
C GLU A 971 15.45 -7.63 -0.59
N SER A 972 15.66 -7.14 0.65
CA SER A 972 15.99 -8.03 1.79
C SER A 972 14.79 -8.82 2.32
N TYR A 973 13.57 -8.29 2.16
CA TYR A 973 12.32 -8.93 2.59
C TYR A 973 11.73 -9.86 1.52
N GLY A 974 12.07 -9.64 0.24
CA GLY A 974 11.53 -10.36 -0.90
C GLY A 974 10.12 -9.90 -1.29
N ILE A 975 9.69 -10.32 -2.49
CA ILE A 975 8.49 -9.80 -3.16
C ILE A 975 7.21 -9.99 -2.32
N MET A 976 7.00 -11.19 -1.76
CA MET A 976 5.77 -11.53 -1.01
C MET A 976 5.66 -10.74 0.30
N THR A 977 6.71 -10.73 1.12
CA THR A 977 6.76 -10.00 2.39
C THR A 977 6.57 -8.50 2.15
N THR A 978 7.20 -7.98 1.09
CA THR A 978 7.08 -6.58 0.67
C THR A 978 5.66 -6.23 0.22
N GLN A 979 5.00 -7.08 -0.55
CA GLN A 979 3.59 -6.89 -0.94
C GLN A 979 2.67 -6.83 0.30
N GLY A 980 2.99 -7.58 1.37
CA GLY A 980 2.32 -7.49 2.67
C GLY A 980 2.48 -6.15 3.42
N LEU A 981 3.36 -5.25 2.97
CA LEU A 981 3.50 -3.88 3.48
C LEU A 981 2.62 -2.86 2.72
N HIS A 982 2.08 -3.26 1.56
CA HIS A 982 1.35 -2.37 0.67
C HIS A 982 -0.17 -2.47 0.84
N ASN A 983 -0.88 -1.42 0.42
CA ASN A 983 -2.34 -1.41 0.41
C ASN A 983 -2.87 -2.41 -0.64
N ILE A 984 -4.07 -2.95 -0.43
CA ILE A 984 -4.77 -3.78 -1.41
C ILE A 984 -5.93 -2.97 -1.97
N LYS A 985 -6.02 -2.87 -3.30
CA LYS A 985 -7.10 -2.17 -4.00
C LYS A 985 -8.38 -3.00 -3.98
N GLU A 986 -9.49 -2.35 -4.35
CA GLU A 986 -10.81 -2.99 -4.48
C GLU A 986 -10.83 -4.16 -5.49
N ASP A 987 -9.92 -4.19 -6.47
CA ASP A 987 -9.75 -5.30 -7.42
C ASP A 987 -8.87 -6.46 -6.90
N GLY A 988 -8.47 -6.41 -5.62
CA GLY A 988 -7.57 -7.37 -4.98
C GLY A 988 -6.10 -7.26 -5.40
N SER A 989 -5.73 -6.33 -6.28
CA SER A 989 -4.32 -6.10 -6.63
C SER A 989 -3.60 -5.28 -5.57
N VAL A 990 -2.31 -5.57 -5.38
CA VAL A 990 -1.44 -4.78 -4.50
C VAL A 990 -1.24 -3.38 -5.11
N ASP A 991 -1.44 -2.34 -4.31
CA ASP A 991 -1.07 -0.98 -4.68
C ASP A 991 0.45 -0.84 -4.63
N ILE A 992 1.08 -0.85 -5.81
CA ILE A 992 2.54 -0.80 -5.93
C ILE A 992 3.18 0.51 -5.44
N THR A 993 2.39 1.51 -5.03
CA THR A 993 2.84 2.82 -4.54
C THR A 993 2.49 3.07 -3.07
N HIS A 994 1.29 2.70 -2.63
CA HIS A 994 0.77 3.09 -1.32
C HIS A 994 0.91 1.98 -0.28
N TYR A 995 1.30 2.33 0.94
CA TYR A 995 1.41 1.38 2.05
C TYR A 995 0.07 1.06 2.68
N ASN A 996 -0.02 -0.11 3.32
CA ASN A 996 -0.99 -0.31 4.39
C ASN A 996 -0.43 0.24 5.71
N LYS A 997 -1.25 0.30 6.75
CA LYS A 997 -0.87 0.90 8.04
C LYS A 997 0.31 0.22 8.74
N PHE A 998 0.50 -1.09 8.55
CA PHE A 998 1.66 -1.80 9.08
C PHE A 998 2.94 -1.47 8.30
N GLY A 999 2.87 -1.47 6.96
CA GLY A 999 3.99 -1.08 6.11
C GLY A 999 4.41 0.38 6.30
N ALA A 1000 3.44 1.28 6.45
CA ALA A 1000 3.70 2.69 6.76
C ALA A 1000 4.44 2.86 8.10
N ASN A 1001 4.06 2.10 9.14
CA ASN A 1001 4.75 2.10 10.43
C ASN A 1001 6.15 1.48 10.37
N LEU A 1002 6.36 0.45 9.55
CA LEU A 1002 7.68 -0.14 9.33
C LEU A 1002 8.61 0.80 8.55
N VAL A 1003 8.13 1.45 7.48
CA VAL A 1003 8.90 2.45 6.73
C VAL A 1003 9.23 3.64 7.62
N ALA A 1004 8.29 4.11 8.44
CA ALA A 1004 8.53 5.13 9.46
C ALA A 1004 9.61 4.72 10.48
N SER A 1005 9.63 3.45 10.93
CA SER A 1005 10.68 2.91 11.79
C SER A 1005 12.06 2.99 11.13
N LYS A 1006 12.18 2.60 9.86
CA LYS A 1006 13.45 2.66 9.11
C LYS A 1006 13.90 4.10 8.83
N ILE A 1007 12.96 5.02 8.59
CA ILE A 1007 13.23 6.46 8.50
C ILE A 1007 13.79 6.98 9.84
N ALA A 1008 13.14 6.66 10.96
CA ALA A 1008 13.58 7.11 12.29
C ALA A 1008 14.97 6.57 12.65
N ALA A 1009 15.26 5.29 12.36
CA ALA A 1009 16.59 4.71 12.52
C ALA A 1009 17.63 5.45 11.67
N THR A 1010 17.34 5.70 10.39
CA THR A 1010 18.24 6.45 9.49
C THR A 1010 18.51 7.87 9.99
N ILE A 1011 17.47 8.57 10.48
CA ILE A 1011 17.59 9.87 11.13
C ILE A 1011 18.50 9.79 12.36
N LYS A 1012 18.40 8.73 13.17
CA LYS A 1012 19.25 8.53 14.35
C LYS A 1012 20.71 8.38 13.94
N ASP A 1013 20.99 7.51 12.97
CA ASP A 1013 22.33 7.23 12.46
C ASP A 1013 23.00 8.45 11.80
N MET A 1014 22.20 9.34 11.17
CA MET A 1014 22.66 10.61 10.62
C MET A 1014 23.10 11.64 11.67
N ASN A 1015 22.86 11.42 12.98
CA ASN A 1015 23.26 12.32 14.08
C ASN A 1015 22.82 13.79 13.86
N ILE A 1016 21.58 13.96 13.38
CA ILE A 1016 20.87 15.22 13.17
C ILE A 1016 20.56 15.88 14.52
N LYS A 1017 21.36 16.90 14.85
CA LYS A 1017 21.32 17.59 16.15
C LYS A 1017 19.92 18.09 16.53
N GLY A 1018 19.47 17.76 17.74
CA GLY A 1018 18.16 18.10 18.28
C GLY A 1018 17.02 17.22 17.79
N ILE A 1019 17.27 16.22 16.94
CA ILE A 1019 16.28 15.24 16.49
C ILE A 1019 16.73 13.80 16.77
N SER A 1020 17.95 13.43 16.38
CA SER A 1020 18.48 12.07 16.59
C SER A 1020 18.58 11.71 18.08
N GLU A 1021 18.81 12.72 18.93
CA GLU A 1021 18.75 12.63 20.39
C GLU A 1021 17.39 12.15 20.91
N HIS A 1022 16.31 12.47 20.20
CA HIS A 1022 14.92 12.21 20.57
C HIS A 1022 14.29 11.00 19.85
N VAL A 1023 15.05 10.28 19.00
CA VAL A 1023 14.54 9.07 18.32
C VAL A 1023 14.41 7.92 19.32
N THR A 1024 13.17 7.53 19.60
CA THR A 1024 12.82 6.43 20.51
C THR A 1024 12.57 5.12 19.76
N GLU A 1025 12.73 4.00 20.46
CA GLU A 1025 12.15 2.73 20.02
C GLU A 1025 10.64 2.79 20.25
N SER A 1026 9.83 2.46 19.22
CA SER A 1026 8.38 2.53 19.35
C SER A 1026 7.85 1.42 20.24
N ILE A 1027 7.15 1.83 21.30
CA ILE A 1027 6.30 1.01 22.17
C ILE A 1027 4.81 1.16 21.81
N LYS A 1028 4.47 1.86 20.73
CA LYS A 1028 3.09 2.15 20.31
C LYS A 1028 2.64 1.11 19.29
N LEU A 1029 1.84 0.14 19.74
CA LEU A 1029 1.14 -0.78 18.85
C LEU A 1029 0.25 -0.04 17.84
N VAL A 1030 0.02 -0.65 16.68
CA VAL A 1030 -1.04 -0.22 15.75
C VAL A 1030 -2.39 -0.70 16.31
N THR A 1031 -2.91 0.02 17.31
CA THR A 1031 -4.14 -0.33 18.03
C THR A 1031 -5.40 0.01 17.22
N LYS A 1032 -6.50 -0.67 17.57
CA LYS A 1032 -7.84 -0.36 17.06
C LYS A 1032 -8.86 -0.33 18.20
N THR A 1033 -9.06 0.86 18.76
CA THR A 1033 -10.08 1.24 19.77
C THR A 1033 -9.98 0.63 21.18
N ASP A 1034 -10.42 1.42 22.17
CA ASP A 1034 -9.96 1.38 23.56
C ASP A 1034 -10.95 0.69 24.53
N SER A 1035 -11.15 -0.63 24.40
CA SER A 1035 -12.21 -1.33 25.18
C SER A 1035 -11.83 -2.71 25.76
N LEU A 1036 -10.58 -2.91 26.17
CA LEU A 1036 -10.10 -4.20 26.73
C LEU A 1036 -9.47 -4.05 28.13
N LYS A 1037 -9.51 -5.15 28.91
CA LYS A 1037 -8.94 -5.25 30.26
C LYS A 1037 -7.44 -5.56 30.23
N THR A 1038 -6.79 -5.40 31.37
CA THR A 1038 -5.40 -5.81 31.63
C THR A 1038 -5.26 -7.31 31.87
N ALA A 1039 -4.16 -7.89 31.39
CA ALA A 1039 -3.64 -9.23 31.68
C ALA A 1039 -2.11 -9.20 31.54
N ASP A 1040 -1.38 -10.21 32.00
CA ASP A 1040 0.06 -10.28 31.76
C ASP A 1040 0.40 -11.34 30.69
N LEU A 1041 1.60 -11.26 30.10
CA LEU A 1041 2.11 -12.23 29.13
C LEU A 1041 3.46 -12.76 29.61
N ILE A 1042 3.49 -13.98 30.12
CA ILE A 1042 4.68 -14.59 30.71
C ILE A 1042 5.44 -15.40 29.65
N ILE A 1043 6.71 -15.07 29.42
CA ILE A 1043 7.54 -15.75 28.42
C ILE A 1043 8.57 -16.61 29.14
N VAL A 1044 8.61 -17.90 28.82
CA VAL A 1044 9.57 -18.87 29.34
C VAL A 1044 10.23 -19.59 28.17
N GLY A 1045 11.55 -19.74 28.18
CA GLY A 1045 12.27 -20.25 27.01
C GLY A 1045 13.79 -20.28 27.14
N GLY A 1046 14.42 -20.77 26.09
CA GLY A 1046 15.89 -20.79 25.93
C GLY A 1046 16.39 -19.59 25.12
N ARG A 1047 17.57 -19.73 24.49
CA ARG A 1047 18.30 -18.67 23.77
C ARG A 1047 17.55 -17.97 22.63
N GLY A 1048 16.44 -18.52 22.12
CA GLY A 1048 15.60 -17.84 21.13
C GLY A 1048 14.73 -16.73 21.75
N ALA A 1049 14.30 -16.92 23.00
CA ALA A 1049 13.43 -16.00 23.74
C ALA A 1049 14.19 -15.12 24.75
N ALA A 1050 15.39 -15.54 25.16
CA ALA A 1050 16.24 -14.85 26.13
C ALA A 1050 17.50 -14.26 25.51
N ALA A 1051 17.87 -13.04 25.91
CA ALA A 1051 19.17 -12.46 25.59
C ALA A 1051 20.35 -13.34 26.04
N THR A 1052 21.37 -13.40 25.18
CA THR A 1052 22.63 -14.12 25.44
C THR A 1052 23.75 -13.13 25.76
N VAL A 1053 24.33 -13.22 26.95
CA VAL A 1053 25.47 -12.37 27.36
C VAL A 1053 26.77 -13.17 27.26
N GLY A 1054 27.60 -12.92 26.23
CA GLY A 1054 28.96 -13.45 26.17
C GLY A 1054 29.64 -13.53 24.78
N ASP A 1055 30.74 -12.80 24.65
CA ASP A 1055 31.93 -12.99 23.78
C ASP A 1055 31.77 -13.26 22.26
N PHE A 1056 30.56 -13.23 21.70
CA PHE A 1056 30.35 -13.04 20.26
C PHE A 1056 30.02 -11.58 19.97
N ALA A 1057 30.47 -11.06 18.82
CA ALA A 1057 30.56 -9.62 18.54
C ALA A 1057 29.23 -8.89 18.22
N VAL A 1058 28.11 -9.43 18.68
CA VAL A 1058 26.78 -8.81 18.74
C VAL A 1058 26.03 -9.48 19.90
N ASP A 1059 25.59 -8.70 20.89
CA ASP A 1059 24.74 -9.20 21.99
C ASP A 1059 23.38 -9.63 21.42
N SER A 1060 23.18 -10.94 21.24
CA SER A 1060 21.96 -11.48 20.67
C SER A 1060 20.84 -11.50 21.71
N ALA A 1061 20.03 -10.44 21.72
CA ALA A 1061 18.81 -10.33 22.51
C ALA A 1061 17.69 -11.24 21.98
N GLY A 1062 16.85 -11.79 22.86
CA GLY A 1062 15.78 -12.72 22.50
C GLY A 1062 14.51 -11.99 22.09
N PHE A 1063 13.61 -12.65 21.35
CA PHE A 1063 12.35 -11.98 20.95
C PHE A 1063 11.48 -11.58 22.15
N GLY A 1064 11.59 -12.30 23.27
CA GLY A 1064 10.82 -12.03 24.48
C GLY A 1064 11.18 -10.72 25.16
N ASP A 1065 12.41 -10.24 24.98
CA ASP A 1065 12.90 -8.98 25.54
C ASP A 1065 12.28 -7.74 24.86
N TYR A 1066 11.70 -7.91 23.65
CA TYR A 1066 11.09 -6.84 22.86
C TYR A 1066 9.58 -6.98 22.66
N LEU A 1067 8.98 -8.14 23.00
CA LEU A 1067 7.57 -8.40 22.66
C LEU A 1067 6.60 -7.42 23.32
N ALA A 1068 6.97 -6.82 24.47
CA ALA A 1068 6.25 -5.73 25.12
C ALA A 1068 5.99 -4.54 24.19
N ASN A 1069 6.99 -4.18 23.38
CA ASN A 1069 6.97 -3.01 22.50
C ASN A 1069 5.97 -3.17 21.34
N PHE A 1070 5.50 -4.40 21.10
CA PHE A 1070 4.55 -4.78 20.07
C PHE A 1070 3.21 -5.27 20.64
N LEU A 1071 2.93 -4.98 21.91
CA LEU A 1071 1.65 -5.24 22.57
C LEU A 1071 1.09 -3.95 23.19
N SER A 1072 -0.11 -3.99 23.76
CA SER A 1072 -0.74 -2.80 24.35
C SER A 1072 -0.27 -2.59 25.78
N ASP A 1073 -0.48 -1.38 26.32
CA ASP A 1073 -0.26 -1.05 27.73
C ASP A 1073 -1.14 -1.86 28.71
N LYS A 1074 -2.03 -2.71 28.17
CA LYS A 1074 -2.86 -3.65 28.93
C LYS A 1074 -2.25 -5.05 29.01
N ILE A 1075 -1.12 -5.33 28.35
CA ILE A 1075 -0.44 -6.63 28.39
C ILE A 1075 0.95 -6.49 29.02
N THR A 1076 1.10 -6.86 30.30
CA THR A 1076 2.41 -6.78 30.98
C THR A 1076 3.28 -7.96 30.58
N VAL A 1077 4.24 -7.76 29.68
CA VAL A 1077 5.14 -8.86 29.27
C VAL A 1077 6.19 -9.14 30.35
N LYS A 1078 6.11 -10.32 30.96
CA LYS A 1078 7.07 -10.85 31.94
C LYS A 1078 8.04 -11.81 31.21
N ASN A 1079 9.12 -11.32 30.60
CA ASN A 1079 10.14 -12.24 30.05
C ASN A 1079 10.96 -12.87 31.20
N LEU A 1080 10.83 -14.18 31.34
CA LEU A 1080 11.53 -15.01 32.32
C LEU A 1080 12.46 -16.02 31.64
N ALA A 1081 12.57 -16.02 30.31
CA ALA A 1081 13.43 -16.93 29.55
C ALA A 1081 14.92 -16.80 29.96
N VAL A 1082 15.68 -17.90 29.86
CA VAL A 1082 17.11 -17.95 30.22
C VAL A 1082 17.92 -18.66 29.12
N ALA A 1083 18.88 -17.95 28.52
CA ALA A 1083 19.67 -18.47 27.41
C ALA A 1083 20.58 -19.64 27.84
N GLY A 1084 20.57 -20.74 27.06
CA GLY A 1084 21.35 -21.95 27.35
C GLY A 1084 20.63 -22.99 28.21
N GLU A 1085 19.50 -22.65 28.83
CA GLU A 1085 18.67 -23.61 29.56
C GLU A 1085 17.72 -24.37 28.63
N THR A 1086 17.50 -25.65 28.93
CA THR A 1086 16.54 -26.53 28.25
C THR A 1086 15.19 -26.48 28.96
N ALA A 1087 14.14 -27.00 28.31
CA ALA A 1087 12.82 -27.19 28.95
C ALA A 1087 12.88 -28.13 30.18
N LEU A 1088 13.95 -28.92 30.38
CA LEU A 1088 14.15 -29.67 31.62
C LEU A 1088 14.93 -28.89 32.67
N SER A 1089 16.02 -28.20 32.30
CA SER A 1089 16.91 -27.54 33.27
C SER A 1089 16.38 -26.20 33.76
N PHE A 1090 15.65 -25.47 32.90
CA PHE A 1090 15.04 -24.19 33.27
C PHE A 1090 14.14 -24.31 34.51
N LYS A 1091 13.47 -25.45 34.72
CA LYS A 1091 12.56 -25.65 35.87
C LYS A 1091 13.23 -25.50 37.25
N ASP A 1092 14.56 -25.63 37.32
CA ASP A 1092 15.32 -25.52 38.57
C ASP A 1092 15.85 -24.09 38.82
N THR A 1093 15.68 -23.18 37.86
CA THR A 1093 16.07 -21.75 37.94
C THR A 1093 15.20 -20.94 38.90
N GLU A 1094 15.63 -19.72 39.23
CA GLU A 1094 14.80 -18.77 39.99
C GLU A 1094 13.65 -18.23 39.13
N GLN A 1095 13.90 -18.04 37.83
CA GLN A 1095 12.94 -17.58 36.83
C GLN A 1095 11.75 -18.55 36.71
N TYR A 1096 11.96 -19.86 36.81
CA TYR A 1096 10.85 -20.81 36.89
C TYR A 1096 10.05 -20.70 38.18
N ARG A 1097 10.69 -20.41 39.32
CA ARG A 1097 9.97 -20.17 40.58
C ARG A 1097 9.11 -18.91 40.49
N GLN A 1098 9.62 -17.87 39.83
CA GLN A 1098 8.88 -16.64 39.52
C GLN A 1098 7.74 -16.89 38.53
N TYR A 1099 7.94 -17.73 37.52
CA TYR A 1099 6.89 -18.15 36.58
C TYR A 1099 5.74 -18.81 37.33
N ILE A 1100 6.03 -19.84 38.14
CA ILE A 1100 5.00 -20.57 38.91
C ILE A 1100 4.36 -19.72 40.02
N SER A 1101 5.04 -18.69 40.54
CA SER A 1101 4.46 -17.80 41.57
C SER A 1101 3.65 -16.62 41.03
N ASN A 1102 3.73 -16.33 39.73
CA ASN A 1102 3.19 -15.11 39.12
C ASN A 1102 2.16 -15.39 38.01
N LEU A 1103 1.60 -16.60 37.97
CA LEU A 1103 0.48 -17.01 37.11
C LEU A 1103 -0.85 -16.72 37.83
N ASP A 1104 -1.64 -15.81 37.29
CA ASP A 1104 -3.00 -15.51 37.73
C ASP A 1104 -4.02 -15.81 36.61
N GLU A 1105 -5.31 -15.89 36.94
CA GLU A 1105 -6.39 -16.25 36.00
C GLU A 1105 -6.54 -15.21 34.86
N GLY A 1106 -6.28 -15.65 33.62
CA GLY A 1106 -6.33 -14.84 32.40
C GLY A 1106 -4.98 -14.33 31.89
N ASP A 1107 -3.85 -14.71 32.49
CA ASP A 1107 -2.51 -14.42 31.99
C ASP A 1107 -2.13 -15.30 30.78
N TYR A 1108 -1.53 -14.72 29.75
CA TYR A 1108 -1.05 -15.48 28.58
C TYR A 1108 0.35 -16.06 28.86
N VAL A 1109 0.65 -17.26 28.35
CA VAL A 1109 1.99 -17.88 28.49
C VAL A 1109 2.58 -18.26 27.15
N PHE A 1110 3.77 -17.73 26.84
CA PHE A 1110 4.56 -18.09 25.66
C PHE A 1110 5.72 -19.01 26.07
N ILE A 1111 5.79 -20.20 25.46
CA ILE A 1111 6.74 -21.26 25.82
C ILE A 1111 7.66 -21.52 24.62
N ALA A 1112 8.95 -21.17 24.75
CA ALA A 1112 9.88 -20.99 23.65
C ALA A 1112 11.26 -21.64 23.92
N PHE A 1113 11.26 -22.94 24.17
CA PHE A 1113 12.45 -23.79 24.25
C PHE A 1113 12.76 -24.45 22.89
N GLY A 1114 13.72 -25.37 22.85
CA GLY A 1114 14.05 -26.20 21.68
C GLY A 1114 15.40 -25.89 21.06
N ALA A 1115 15.80 -24.60 21.03
CA ALA A 1115 17.05 -24.16 20.41
C ALA A 1115 18.32 -24.52 21.21
N ASP A 1116 18.21 -24.76 22.52
CA ASP A 1116 19.31 -25.30 23.33
C ASP A 1116 19.09 -26.80 23.66
N ASP A 1117 17.84 -27.27 23.73
CA ASP A 1117 17.45 -28.68 23.91
C ASP A 1117 17.94 -29.60 22.77
N ALA A 1118 18.17 -29.05 21.58
CA ALA A 1118 18.63 -29.79 20.40
C ALA A 1118 20.17 -29.73 20.18
N LYS A 1119 20.95 -29.24 21.15
CA LYS A 1119 22.41 -29.08 21.02
C LYS A 1119 23.19 -30.19 21.71
N ASP A 1120 24.09 -30.81 20.95
CA ASP A 1120 25.01 -31.87 21.40
C ASP A 1120 26.40 -31.31 21.75
N SER A 1121 26.46 -30.12 22.41
CA SER A 1121 27.73 -29.47 22.77
C SER A 1121 27.64 -28.37 23.84
N ALA A 1122 28.79 -28.09 24.46
CA ALA A 1122 29.01 -27.42 25.75
C ALA A 1122 28.64 -25.91 25.90
N LEU A 1123 27.60 -25.43 25.21
CA LEU A 1123 26.95 -24.14 25.47
C LEU A 1123 25.43 -24.25 25.70
N GLY A 1124 24.86 -25.46 25.66
CA GLY A 1124 23.53 -25.77 26.20
C GLY A 1124 23.66 -26.65 27.46
N ASN A 1125 22.64 -26.66 28.31
CA ASN A 1125 22.63 -27.47 29.53
C ASN A 1125 22.27 -28.94 29.20
N GLU A 1126 23.28 -29.82 29.12
CA GLU A 1126 23.21 -31.22 28.63
C GLU A 1126 22.23 -32.15 29.39
N ASN A 1127 21.56 -31.69 30.45
CA ASN A 1127 20.59 -32.47 31.19
C ASN A 1127 19.24 -32.56 30.46
N THR A 1128 19.12 -33.54 29.56
CA THR A 1128 17.93 -33.82 28.72
C THR A 1128 17.18 -35.09 29.14
N ASN A 1129 17.31 -35.54 30.40
CA ASN A 1129 16.69 -36.75 30.92
C ASN A 1129 15.15 -36.69 31.02
N GLY A 1130 14.47 -37.01 29.92
CA GLY A 1130 13.01 -37.05 29.78
C GLY A 1130 12.61 -36.56 28.39
N SER A 1131 11.43 -36.92 27.87
CA SER A 1131 11.05 -36.41 26.55
C SER A 1131 10.79 -34.91 26.61
N TYR A 1132 11.28 -34.17 25.62
CA TYR A 1132 11.11 -32.71 25.51
C TYR A 1132 9.63 -32.29 25.65
N ALA A 1133 8.72 -33.03 24.99
CA ALA A 1133 7.28 -32.83 25.10
C ALA A 1133 6.71 -33.09 26.52
N TYR A 1134 7.21 -34.10 27.25
CA TYR A 1134 6.82 -34.34 28.64
C TYR A 1134 7.25 -33.19 29.55
N ASN A 1135 8.46 -32.66 29.35
CA ASN A 1135 9.01 -31.56 30.13
C ASN A 1135 8.27 -30.24 29.86
N LEU A 1136 8.07 -29.89 28.58
CA LEU A 1136 7.22 -28.77 28.16
C LEU A 1136 5.82 -28.86 28.78
N TYR A 1137 5.18 -30.03 28.70
CA TYR A 1137 3.81 -30.18 29.17
C TYR A 1137 3.71 -30.10 30.69
N ASN A 1138 4.46 -30.91 31.44
CA ASN A 1138 4.25 -31.05 32.89
C ASN A 1138 4.80 -29.89 33.72
N TYR A 1139 5.76 -29.12 33.18
CA TYR A 1139 6.36 -27.99 33.90
C TYR A 1139 5.86 -26.62 33.43
N TYR A 1140 5.25 -26.49 32.25
CA TYR A 1140 4.83 -25.19 31.71
C TYR A 1140 3.37 -25.19 31.25
N VAL A 1141 3.01 -26.02 30.27
CA VAL A 1141 1.62 -26.03 29.75
C VAL A 1141 0.63 -26.40 30.86
N LYS A 1142 0.92 -27.42 31.67
CA LYS A 1142 0.03 -27.89 32.73
C LYS A 1142 -0.10 -26.89 33.88
N PRO A 1143 0.96 -26.29 34.46
CA PRO A 1143 0.78 -25.28 35.51
C PRO A 1143 0.03 -24.01 35.06
N ALA A 1144 0.17 -23.58 33.79
CA ALA A 1144 -0.65 -22.51 33.24
C ALA A 1144 -2.15 -22.90 33.19
N LEU A 1145 -2.45 -24.08 32.62
CA LEU A 1145 -3.82 -24.61 32.55
C LEU A 1145 -4.43 -24.88 33.94
N ASP A 1146 -3.63 -25.30 34.93
CA ASP A 1146 -4.07 -25.51 36.31
C ASP A 1146 -4.42 -24.18 37.02
N ALA A 1147 -3.94 -23.04 36.51
CA ALA A 1147 -4.16 -21.70 37.06
C ALA A 1147 -5.27 -20.89 36.34
N ASN A 1148 -5.90 -21.46 35.30
CA ASN A 1148 -6.76 -20.73 34.35
C ASN A 1148 -6.05 -19.53 33.67
N ALA A 1149 -4.75 -19.68 33.36
CA ALA A 1149 -3.98 -18.76 32.53
C ALA A 1149 -4.27 -19.03 31.03
#